data_AF-A0AAQ4R6D7-F1
#
_entry.id   AF-A0AAQ4R6D7-F1
#
_cell.length_a   1.000
_cell.length_b   1.000
_cell.length_c   1.000
_cell.angle_alpha   90.00
_cell.angle_beta   90.00
_cell.angle_gamma   90.00
#
_symmetry.space_group_name_H-M   'P 1'
#
loop_
_entity.id
_entity.type
_entity.pdbx_description
1 polymer ?
#
loop_
_entity_poly.entity_id
_entity_poly.type
_entity_poly.pdbx_seq_one_letter_code
_entity_poly.pdbx_strand_id
1 'polypeptide(L)'
;MFSPKTHVCFNIDVKRPRIFTGPKDALFGFSVLQHEADGEKLLLVGAPWDGPPNNRKGDVYKCTVGEERNSNCSKMNIGETALQNVSKNLRNSSLGMTLTPNSPDGFLACAPLWSQECGTSLFSTGICASVSDNLDPREPIAPTAQKCSTYMDIVIVLDGSNSIYPWYEVQNFLSNILSKFHISLDQMQVGILQYGEVVVHEWSLKDYQTTQEVVEAAKNISRQEGRETRTASAIHTACTEAFSEERGAREGATKVMIVVTDGESHDGEDLEASLGECTDRNITRYAIAVLGHYIRRQQDPETFITEIKSIASAPEEKYFFNVTDEAALNDIVDALGDRIFTLEGTLGNNKSSFHMEMSQIGFSTHTMDDGILFGMVGAYDWDGGVLKEGSNGQIIPPREAFESEFPLELKNHAAYLGYTVSSVTVSDKKRLYVAGAPRFKHKGKVILFELSSEGGVDIAQALNGEQIGSYYGSEVCGMDIDQNGITDVLLVAAPMYLGSGNKETGRVYIYTLSREELFVPNGTLKSEDKSQDARFGYALAAAPDLNHDGFTDLLVGAPLEDDHKGAIYVYHGDRTYIIHNYKQRISGSSISPSLQYFGRSVSARLDLDGDELIDLAVGAQGNAVLLSSRSIVQINVSLSFQPHSINVIQKTCQRGGRDSACLMATACFTTISRSPGPHSNNLWVSAMLDDRKLSARALFDESSHRQTQRPVRVHVGQTLCSDLPFHVYDTADYIRPISFSLQFKINNTDSGPVLDEGWPTTVKKSVNCGEDDVCTTDLVLKAHMDISGTRYVKPYVIRSPRRRMAVEVQLENRLENAYNTSLTVHYSRNLHFSSLSIREAAHFKIECTALSASSHSCNVSYPVFRSHDSVEREDTFGDNSVHLQSFVQYEPDLFVSRYVRTTFLL
;
A
#
# COMPACT_ATOMS: atom_id res chain seq x y z
N MET A 1 -38.35 15.98 11.84
CA MET A 1 -37.32 16.16 10.77
C MET A 1 -35.98 15.82 11.41
N PHE A 2 -35.60 14.53 11.40
CA PHE A 2 -34.28 14.07 11.83
C PHE A 2 -33.60 13.54 10.58
N SER A 3 -32.54 14.21 10.14
CA SER A 3 -31.68 13.73 9.07
C SER A 3 -30.94 12.48 9.59
N PRO A 4 -30.95 11.34 8.89
CA PRO A 4 -30.09 10.21 9.23
C PRO A 4 -28.71 10.50 8.64
N LYS A 5 -27.95 11.39 9.28
CA LYS A 5 -26.49 11.27 9.22
C LYS A 5 -26.12 10.27 10.31
N THR A 6 -26.00 9.01 9.94
CA THR A 6 -25.33 8.00 10.74
C THR A 6 -23.91 8.50 10.98
N HIS A 7 -23.66 9.10 12.15
CA HIS A 7 -22.29 9.35 12.60
C HIS A 7 -21.67 7.98 12.86
N VAL A 8 -20.95 7.45 11.88
CA VAL A 8 -20.12 6.26 12.05
C VAL A 8 -18.85 6.75 12.76
N CYS A 9 -18.85 6.67 14.09
CA CYS A 9 -17.67 6.86 14.91
C CYS A 9 -17.31 5.49 15.46
N PHE A 10 -16.25 4.89 14.91
CA PHE A 10 -15.66 3.70 15.50
C PHE A 10 -14.57 4.10 16.52
N ASN A 11 -13.99 3.13 17.22
CA ASN A 11 -13.44 3.28 18.57
C ASN A 11 -12.16 4.13 18.70
N ILE A 12 -11.58 4.63 17.62
CA ILE A 12 -10.38 5.48 17.71
C ILE A 12 -10.73 6.86 18.26
N ASP A 13 -10.02 7.28 19.31
CA ASP A 13 -10.22 8.57 19.98
C ASP A 13 -9.60 9.73 19.21
N VAL A 14 -10.44 10.44 18.47
CA VAL A 14 -10.05 11.66 17.75
C VAL A 14 -10.08 12.92 18.63
N LYS A 15 -10.61 12.87 19.86
CA LYS A 15 -10.80 14.05 20.72
C LYS A 15 -9.62 14.33 21.62
N ARG A 16 -8.80 13.33 21.94
CA ARG A 16 -7.58 13.47 22.74
C ARG A 16 -6.34 12.91 22.03
N PRO A 17 -6.02 13.42 20.83
CA PRO A 17 -4.80 13.03 20.16
C PRO A 17 -3.58 13.47 20.98
N ARG A 18 -2.50 12.69 20.94
CA ARG A 18 -1.17 13.18 21.33
C ARG A 18 -0.43 13.59 20.06
N ILE A 19 0.02 14.83 19.99
CA ILE A 19 0.69 15.38 18.80
C ILE A 19 2.13 15.69 19.16
N PHE A 20 3.04 15.01 18.48
CA PHE A 20 4.47 15.19 18.57
C PHE A 20 4.91 16.11 17.44
N THR A 21 5.59 17.22 17.77
CA THR A 21 6.04 18.20 16.77
C THR A 21 7.55 18.11 16.58
N GLY A 22 7.98 18.18 15.32
CA GLY A 22 9.39 18.23 14.94
C GLY A 22 9.66 19.24 13.82
N PRO A 23 10.90 19.34 13.33
CA PRO A 23 11.27 20.32 12.31
C PRO A 23 10.56 20.06 10.98
N LYS A 24 9.73 21.02 10.52
CA LYS A 24 8.95 20.89 9.26
C LYS A 24 9.85 20.72 8.03
N ASP A 25 10.95 21.48 7.98
CA ASP A 25 11.92 21.45 6.86
C ASP A 25 12.73 20.15 6.82
N ALA A 26 12.74 19.38 7.92
CA ALA A 26 13.37 18.06 7.97
C ALA A 26 12.46 16.93 7.44
N LEU A 27 11.23 17.28 7.03
CA LEU A 27 10.17 16.32 6.70
C LEU A 27 9.86 15.35 7.85
N PHE A 28 10.01 15.80 9.11
CA PHE A 28 9.61 15.02 10.28
C PHE A 28 8.18 14.49 10.13
N GLY A 29 7.97 13.20 10.45
CA GLY A 29 6.72 12.49 10.21
C GLY A 29 6.65 11.80 8.85
N PHE A 30 7.78 11.69 8.13
CA PHE A 30 7.84 10.98 6.84
C PHE A 30 7.47 9.51 7.01
N SER A 31 8.14 8.82 7.93
CA SER A 31 7.87 7.46 8.36
C SER A 31 7.62 7.46 9.88
N VAL A 32 6.80 6.54 10.36
CA VAL A 32 6.49 6.37 11.78
C VAL A 32 6.53 4.89 12.14
N LEU A 33 7.06 4.57 13.32
CA LEU A 33 7.13 3.20 13.82
C LEU A 33 6.93 3.20 15.34
N GLN A 34 5.99 2.39 15.81
CA GLN A 34 5.81 2.13 17.24
C GLN A 34 6.88 1.15 17.72
N HIS A 35 7.52 1.46 18.84
CA HIS A 35 8.66 0.71 19.38
C HIS A 35 8.59 0.66 20.91
N GLU A 36 9.16 -0.38 21.52
CA GLU A 36 9.32 -0.51 22.97
C GLU A 36 10.80 -0.76 23.29
N ALA A 37 11.37 -0.02 24.23
CA ALA A 37 12.76 -0.12 24.63
C ALA A 37 12.86 -0.11 26.16
N ASP A 38 13.41 -1.16 26.77
CA ASP A 38 13.54 -1.30 28.23
C ASP A 38 12.22 -1.05 29.01
N GLY A 39 11.07 -1.40 28.42
CA GLY A 39 9.73 -1.15 28.97
C GLY A 39 9.21 0.28 28.79
N GLU A 40 9.99 1.18 28.18
CA GLU A 40 9.52 2.48 27.73
C GLU A 40 8.86 2.37 26.34
N LYS A 41 7.63 2.87 26.26
CA LYS A 41 6.85 2.91 25.02
C LYS A 41 7.24 4.17 24.21
N LEU A 42 7.65 3.97 22.96
CA LEU A 42 8.24 5.00 22.11
C LEU A 42 7.54 5.07 20.75
N LEU A 43 7.49 6.28 20.20
CA LEU A 43 7.19 6.52 18.80
C LEU A 43 8.46 6.98 18.09
N LEU A 44 8.95 6.16 17.15
CA LEU A 44 10.05 6.50 16.26
C LEU A 44 9.52 7.25 15.05
N VAL A 45 10.20 8.32 14.66
CA VAL A 45 9.77 9.21 13.58
C VAL A 45 10.93 9.53 12.65
N GLY A 46 10.79 9.17 11.38
CA GLY A 46 11.77 9.50 10.35
C GLY A 46 11.67 10.95 9.88
N ALA A 47 12.84 11.57 9.71
CA ALA A 47 13.01 12.91 9.18
C ALA A 47 14.13 12.90 8.12
N PRO A 48 13.86 12.38 6.91
CA PRO A 48 14.89 12.17 5.89
C PRO A 48 15.56 13.46 5.39
N TRP A 49 14.96 14.62 5.64
CA TRP A 49 15.55 15.90 5.24
C TRP A 49 16.21 16.65 6.41
N ASP A 50 16.48 15.97 7.52
CA ASP A 50 17.21 16.55 8.65
C ASP A 50 18.67 16.88 8.28
N GLY A 51 19.22 17.93 8.89
CA GLY A 51 20.57 18.43 8.64
C GLY A 51 20.62 19.83 8.02
N PRO A 52 21.83 20.40 7.86
CA PRO A 52 22.00 21.73 7.29
C PRO A 52 21.57 21.81 5.81
N PRO A 53 21.24 23.00 5.29
CA PRO A 53 20.74 23.17 3.92
C PRO A 53 21.64 22.59 2.81
N ASN A 54 22.95 22.58 3.03
CA ASN A 54 23.96 22.06 2.10
C ASN A 54 24.29 20.58 2.32
N ASN A 55 23.75 19.94 3.35
CA ASN A 55 23.97 18.52 3.63
C ASN A 55 22.81 17.91 4.44
N ARG A 56 21.77 17.45 3.74
CA ARG A 56 20.53 16.91 4.30
C ARG A 56 20.63 15.40 4.52
N LYS A 57 21.38 14.97 5.54
CA LYS A 57 21.65 13.54 5.79
C LYS A 57 20.41 12.74 6.19
N GLY A 58 19.43 13.39 6.82
CA GLY A 58 18.30 12.74 7.46
C GLY A 58 18.67 12.10 8.80
N ASP A 59 17.65 11.83 9.62
CA ASP A 59 17.80 11.07 10.86
C ASP A 59 16.44 10.53 11.35
N VAL A 60 16.50 9.77 12.44
CA VAL A 60 15.34 9.27 13.20
C VAL A 60 15.25 9.99 14.55
N TYR A 61 14.03 10.30 14.95
CA TYR A 61 13.70 10.88 16.23
C TYR A 61 12.98 9.85 17.09
N LYS A 62 13.25 9.83 18.39
CA LYS A 62 12.48 9.07 19.37
C LYS A 62 11.60 10.00 20.19
N CYS A 63 10.33 9.65 20.31
CA CYS A 63 9.32 10.39 21.05
C CYS A 63 8.74 9.51 22.15
N THR A 64 9.01 9.83 23.41
CA THR A 64 8.56 9.01 24.54
C THR A 64 7.05 9.13 24.76
N VAL A 65 6.35 8.03 24.93
CA VAL A 65 4.92 8.01 25.26
C VAL A 65 4.75 7.80 26.77
N GLY A 66 4.95 8.88 27.53
CA GLY A 66 4.82 8.87 29.00
C GLY A 66 3.43 9.33 29.49
N GLU A 67 3.29 9.60 30.79
CA GLU A 67 2.04 10.16 31.34
C GLU A 67 1.74 11.59 30.84
N GLU A 68 2.78 12.35 30.51
CA GLU A 68 2.64 13.70 29.98
C GLU A 68 2.21 13.68 28.50
N ARG A 69 1.24 14.54 28.14
CA ARG A 69 0.76 14.64 26.74
C ARG A 69 1.69 15.40 25.80
N ASN A 70 2.58 16.24 26.36
CA ASN A 70 3.52 17.07 25.61
C ASN A 70 4.92 16.45 25.70
N SER A 71 5.09 15.28 25.11
CA SER A 71 6.40 14.63 25.06
C SER A 71 7.31 15.30 24.03
N ASN A 72 8.51 15.65 24.45
CA ASN A 72 9.55 16.11 23.51
C ASN A 72 10.12 14.93 22.73
N CYS A 73 10.23 15.09 21.41
CA CYS A 73 11.01 14.18 20.58
C CYS A 73 12.49 14.55 20.62
N SER A 74 13.35 13.56 20.73
CA SER A 74 14.80 13.73 20.69
C SER A 74 15.40 13.04 19.48
N LYS A 75 16.38 13.68 18.85
CA LYS A 75 17.10 13.14 17.70
C LYS A 75 18.01 12.01 18.15
N MET A 76 18.04 10.90 17.42
CA MET A 76 18.83 9.71 17.78
C MET A 76 20.28 9.75 17.29
N ASN A 77 20.60 10.58 16.29
CA ASN A 77 21.94 10.68 15.69
C ASN A 77 22.44 9.33 15.15
N ILE A 78 21.57 8.53 14.55
CA ILE A 78 21.91 7.17 14.05
C ILE A 78 23.00 7.26 12.98
N GLY A 79 22.87 8.23 12.06
CA GLY A 79 23.87 8.43 11.00
C GLY A 79 25.26 8.81 11.53
N GLU A 80 25.33 9.42 12.73
CA GLU A 80 26.59 9.75 13.37
C GLU A 80 27.14 8.66 14.27
N THR A 81 26.37 7.63 14.62
CA THR A 81 26.82 6.55 15.52
C THR A 81 27.02 5.24 14.78
N ALA A 82 26.03 4.82 13.99
CA ALA A 82 26.05 3.57 13.23
C ALA A 82 26.91 3.66 11.96
N LEU A 83 26.96 4.82 11.31
CA LEU A 83 27.54 4.96 9.96
C LEU A 83 28.94 5.60 9.95
N GLN A 84 29.57 5.84 11.11
CA GLN A 84 30.87 6.55 11.23
C GLN A 84 32.00 5.94 10.40
N ASN A 85 32.12 4.61 10.35
CA ASN A 85 33.24 3.98 9.64
C ASN A 85 33.08 3.99 8.12
N VAL A 86 31.85 4.20 7.64
CA VAL A 86 31.48 4.33 6.22
C VAL A 86 31.43 5.83 5.81
N SER A 87 31.72 6.75 6.75
CA SER A 87 31.24 8.13 6.73
C SER A 87 32.05 9.17 5.96
N LYS A 88 33.03 8.80 5.13
CA LYS A 88 33.88 9.83 4.52
C LYS A 88 33.12 10.83 3.63
N ASN A 89 31.94 10.51 3.09
CA ASN A 89 31.21 11.39 2.17
C ASN A 89 29.66 11.29 2.23
N LEU A 90 29.02 11.18 3.41
CA LEU A 90 27.54 11.30 3.48
C LEU A 90 27.08 12.70 3.08
N ARG A 91 26.55 12.85 1.86
CA ARG A 91 25.74 14.00 1.44
C ARG A 91 24.35 13.56 1.04
N ASN A 92 23.33 14.26 1.55
CA ASN A 92 21.92 14.11 1.13
C ASN A 92 21.33 12.68 1.20
N SER A 93 21.76 11.88 2.19
CA SER A 93 21.50 10.43 2.27
C SER A 93 20.07 10.01 2.56
N SER A 94 19.24 10.91 3.09
CA SER A 94 17.83 10.65 3.42
C SER A 94 17.58 9.52 4.42
N LEU A 95 18.40 9.44 5.49
CA LEU A 95 18.21 8.48 6.57
C LEU A 95 16.86 8.67 7.27
N GLY A 96 16.15 7.56 7.53
CA GLY A 96 14.81 7.60 8.12
C GLY A 96 13.70 7.73 7.07
N MET A 97 14.03 7.63 5.78
CA MET A 97 13.02 7.48 4.73
C MET A 97 12.24 6.17 4.90
N THR A 98 12.94 5.09 5.23
CA THR A 98 12.36 3.77 5.50
C THR A 98 12.65 3.39 6.94
N LEU A 99 11.59 3.03 7.68
CA LEU A 99 11.64 2.48 9.03
C LEU A 99 10.84 1.19 9.04
N THR A 100 11.47 0.10 9.48
CA THR A 100 10.82 -1.22 9.54
C THR A 100 11.19 -1.87 10.85
N PRO A 101 10.24 -2.49 11.57
CA PRO A 101 10.58 -3.27 12.76
C PRO A 101 11.50 -4.42 12.38
N ASN A 102 12.40 -4.82 13.26
CA ASN A 102 13.28 -5.95 13.06
C ASN A 102 12.90 -7.04 14.07
N SER A 103 12.50 -8.21 13.59
CA SER A 103 12.10 -9.34 14.45
C SER A 103 13.32 -10.23 14.71
N PRO A 104 13.57 -10.71 15.95
CA PRO A 104 12.79 -10.46 17.16
C PRO A 104 13.12 -9.12 17.86
N ASP A 105 14.28 -8.51 17.54
CA ASP A 105 14.81 -7.37 18.28
C ASP A 105 15.10 -6.16 17.37
N GLY A 106 14.51 -5.01 17.71
CA GLY A 106 14.89 -3.68 17.25
C GLY A 106 14.16 -3.17 16.01
N PHE A 107 14.85 -2.34 15.23
CA PHE A 107 14.35 -1.78 13.98
C PHE A 107 15.47 -1.53 12.97
N LEU A 108 15.10 -1.44 11.69
CA LEU A 108 15.96 -0.98 10.61
C LEU A 108 15.62 0.46 10.25
N ALA A 109 16.66 1.28 10.05
CA ALA A 109 16.55 2.61 9.48
C ALA A 109 17.42 2.73 8.23
N CYS A 110 16.81 3.01 7.08
CA CYS A 110 17.52 3.10 5.81
C CYS A 110 17.65 4.52 5.28
N ALA A 111 18.74 4.72 4.54
CA ALA A 111 19.13 5.92 3.84
C ALA A 111 19.39 5.54 2.36
N PRO A 112 18.32 5.40 1.55
CA PRO A 112 18.44 4.89 0.18
C PRO A 112 19.17 5.84 -0.78
N LEU A 113 19.30 7.12 -0.41
CA LEU A 113 20.07 8.12 -1.16
C LEU A 113 21.49 8.29 -0.61
N TRP A 114 21.94 7.38 0.25
CA TRP A 114 23.34 7.33 0.62
C TRP A 114 24.19 7.14 -0.63
N SER A 115 25.13 8.06 -0.81
CA SER A 115 26.00 8.08 -1.98
C SER A 115 27.47 8.00 -1.60
N GLN A 116 28.23 7.36 -2.47
CA GLN A 116 29.68 7.26 -2.42
C GLN A 116 30.29 7.97 -3.62
N GLU A 117 31.31 8.80 -3.39
CA GLU A 117 32.14 9.35 -4.46
C GLU A 117 33.10 8.27 -4.96
N CYS A 118 33.06 8.01 -6.26
CA CYS A 118 33.95 7.11 -6.98
C CYS A 118 34.51 7.88 -8.18
N GLY A 119 35.72 8.44 -8.03
CA GLY A 119 36.26 9.39 -9.00
C GLY A 119 35.48 10.67 -9.09
N THR A 120 35.13 11.06 -10.31
CA THR A 120 34.24 12.21 -10.58
C THR A 120 32.76 11.84 -10.45
N SER A 121 32.45 10.55 -10.29
CA SER A 121 31.10 10.01 -10.27
C SER A 121 30.57 9.87 -8.82
N LEU A 122 29.26 10.03 -8.65
CA LEU A 122 28.58 9.87 -7.36
C LEU A 122 27.56 8.73 -7.46
N PHE A 123 27.83 7.61 -6.79
CA PHE A 123 27.02 6.39 -6.83
C PHE A 123 26.09 6.33 -5.63
N SER A 124 24.78 6.25 -5.87
CA SER A 124 23.75 6.21 -4.82
C SER A 124 23.30 4.78 -4.57
N THR A 125 24.09 4.06 -3.77
CA THR A 125 23.88 2.62 -3.52
C THR A 125 22.92 2.35 -2.36
N GLY A 126 22.73 3.30 -1.45
CA GLY A 126 21.89 3.13 -0.27
C GLY A 126 22.57 2.35 0.87
N ILE A 127 22.13 2.62 2.10
CA ILE A 127 22.65 1.97 3.32
C ILE A 127 21.54 1.87 4.36
N CYS A 128 21.58 0.83 5.20
CA CYS A 128 20.69 0.69 6.34
C CYS A 128 21.49 0.52 7.63
N ALA A 129 20.94 1.00 8.73
CA ALA A 129 21.44 0.74 10.07
C ALA A 129 20.44 -0.16 10.80
N SER A 130 20.91 -1.30 11.30
CA SER A 130 20.16 -2.07 12.28
C SER A 130 20.36 -1.43 13.65
N VAL A 131 19.29 -1.26 14.41
CA VAL A 131 19.29 -0.72 15.77
C VAL A 131 18.60 -1.73 16.66
N SER A 132 19.21 -2.06 17.80
CA SER A 132 18.63 -2.99 18.78
C SER A 132 17.43 -2.39 19.53
N ASP A 133 16.70 -3.21 20.30
CA ASP A 133 15.57 -2.73 21.11
C ASP A 133 15.96 -1.63 22.09
N ASN A 134 17.15 -1.74 22.70
CA ASN A 134 17.69 -0.77 23.65
C ASN A 134 18.24 0.49 22.96
N LEU A 135 17.92 0.67 21.67
CA LEU A 135 18.33 1.80 20.83
C LEU A 135 19.83 1.87 20.55
N ASP A 136 20.58 0.80 20.83
CA ASP A 136 21.99 0.72 20.47
C ASP A 136 22.15 0.39 18.98
N PRO A 137 22.89 1.21 18.21
CA PRO A 137 23.16 0.94 16.81
C PRO A 137 24.06 -0.29 16.65
N ARG A 138 23.70 -1.16 15.70
CA ARG A 138 24.47 -2.32 15.27
C ARG A 138 25.25 -1.99 13.99
N GLU A 139 25.93 -3.00 13.44
CA GLU A 139 26.69 -2.83 12.20
C GLU A 139 25.82 -2.33 11.03
N PRO A 140 26.36 -1.44 10.19
CA PRO A 140 25.67 -0.99 8.99
C PRO A 140 25.50 -2.13 8.01
N ILE A 141 24.30 -2.21 7.43
CA ILE A 141 23.97 -3.09 6.33
C ILE A 141 24.13 -2.29 5.04
N ALA A 142 25.26 -2.50 4.36
CA ALA A 142 25.60 -1.85 3.09
C ALA A 142 25.96 -2.90 2.03
N PRO A 143 24.97 -3.63 1.48
CA PRO A 143 25.25 -4.83 0.67
C PRO A 143 26.01 -4.53 -0.63
N THR A 144 25.80 -3.34 -1.19
CA THR A 144 26.50 -2.82 -2.37
C THR A 144 27.47 -1.70 -2.00
N ALA A 145 28.18 -1.80 -0.88
CA ALA A 145 29.45 -1.10 -0.72
C ALA A 145 30.48 -1.67 -1.73
N GLN A 146 30.14 -1.57 -3.02
CA GLN A 146 30.99 -1.89 -4.12
C GLN A 146 32.20 -0.97 -3.97
N LYS A 147 33.36 -1.56 -3.67
CA LYS A 147 34.63 -0.84 -3.79
C LYS A 147 34.61 -0.24 -5.19
N CYS A 148 34.72 1.08 -5.33
CA CYS A 148 34.71 1.78 -6.62
C CYS A 148 35.49 0.94 -7.66
N SER A 149 34.79 0.22 -8.54
CA SER A 149 35.37 -0.89 -9.29
C SER A 149 35.52 -0.52 -10.76
N THR A 150 36.08 0.65 -11.04
CA THR A 150 36.44 1.07 -12.40
C THR A 150 37.74 1.88 -12.36
N TYR A 151 38.83 1.20 -12.01
CA TYR A 151 40.16 1.71 -12.34
C TYR A 151 40.26 1.80 -13.88
N MET A 152 40.75 2.92 -14.42
CA MET A 152 40.91 3.11 -15.87
C MET A 152 42.37 3.31 -16.23
N ASP A 153 42.81 2.59 -17.26
CA ASP A 153 44.12 2.78 -17.85
C ASP A 153 43.91 3.41 -19.23
N ILE A 154 44.40 4.63 -19.40
CA ILE A 154 44.23 5.40 -20.63
C ILE A 154 45.59 5.49 -21.33
N VAL A 155 45.66 5.09 -22.59
CA VAL A 155 46.85 5.28 -23.44
C VAL A 155 46.49 6.19 -24.60
N ILE A 156 47.14 7.34 -24.69
CA ILE A 156 46.96 8.28 -25.79
C ILE A 156 48.05 8.01 -26.83
N VAL A 157 47.64 7.70 -28.06
CA VAL A 157 48.51 7.41 -29.20
C VAL A 157 48.47 8.62 -30.15
N LEU A 158 49.57 9.34 -30.22
CA LEU A 158 49.67 10.65 -30.86
C LEU A 158 50.54 10.59 -32.10
N ASP A 159 50.00 11.06 -33.22
CA ASP A 159 50.78 11.30 -34.43
C ASP A 159 51.73 12.49 -34.21
N GLY A 160 53.03 12.22 -34.31
CA GLY A 160 54.14 13.15 -34.20
C GLY A 160 54.83 13.42 -35.54
N SER A 161 54.21 13.05 -36.66
CA SER A 161 54.76 13.24 -38.01
C SER A 161 54.84 14.73 -38.40
N ASN A 162 55.45 15.02 -39.55
CA ASN A 162 55.63 16.38 -40.07
C ASN A 162 54.35 17.05 -40.59
N SER A 163 53.24 16.32 -40.73
CA SER A 163 51.96 16.89 -41.18
C SER A 163 51.24 17.65 -40.06
N ILE A 164 51.37 17.18 -38.81
CA ILE A 164 50.82 17.83 -37.62
C ILE A 164 51.54 19.16 -37.36
N TYR A 165 50.87 20.27 -37.67
CA TYR A 165 51.44 21.59 -37.45
C TYR A 165 50.34 22.66 -37.26
N PRO A 166 50.42 23.48 -36.20
CA PRO A 166 51.53 23.61 -35.27
C PRO A 166 51.41 22.68 -34.03
N TRP A 167 52.53 22.12 -33.59
CA TRP A 167 52.58 21.13 -32.49
C TRP A 167 52.02 21.63 -31.15
N TYR A 168 52.13 22.93 -30.87
CA TYR A 168 51.67 23.48 -29.59
C TYR A 168 50.16 23.30 -29.37
N GLU A 169 49.37 23.14 -30.43
CA GLU A 169 47.93 22.87 -30.29
C GLU A 169 47.65 21.46 -29.76
N VAL A 170 48.47 20.48 -30.15
CA VAL A 170 48.42 19.12 -29.57
C VAL A 170 48.84 19.14 -28.10
N GLN A 171 49.85 19.93 -27.74
CA GLN A 171 50.26 20.11 -26.33
C GLN A 171 49.15 20.77 -25.48
N ASN A 172 48.44 21.75 -26.05
CA ASN A 172 47.29 22.39 -25.42
C ASN A 172 46.13 21.40 -25.23
N PHE A 173 45.79 20.65 -26.28
CA PHE A 173 44.78 19.60 -26.22
C PHE A 173 45.08 18.58 -25.12
N LEU A 174 46.31 18.05 -25.08
CA LEU A 174 46.76 17.12 -24.04
C LEU A 174 46.62 17.73 -22.65
N SER A 175 47.14 18.95 -22.45
CA SER A 175 47.05 19.63 -21.15
C SER A 175 45.60 19.79 -20.69
N ASN A 176 44.71 20.15 -21.61
CA ASN A 176 43.30 20.39 -21.33
C ASN A 176 42.55 19.09 -21.04
N ILE A 177 42.73 18.03 -21.83
CA ILE A 177 42.05 16.75 -21.58
C ILE A 177 42.59 16.05 -20.32
N LEU A 178 43.90 16.06 -20.11
CA LEU A 178 44.51 15.46 -18.92
C LEU A 178 44.06 16.18 -17.64
N SER A 179 43.83 17.50 -17.71
CA SER A 179 43.30 18.27 -16.57
C SER A 179 41.87 17.88 -16.17
N LYS A 180 41.11 17.23 -17.06
CA LYS A 180 39.78 16.70 -16.77
C LYS A 180 39.86 15.37 -16.02
N PHE A 181 40.94 14.61 -16.19
CA PHE A 181 41.10 13.29 -15.59
C PHE A 181 41.57 13.38 -14.12
N HIS A 182 41.02 12.50 -13.28
CA HIS A 182 41.48 12.32 -11.89
C HIS A 182 42.54 11.22 -11.84
N ILE A 183 43.80 11.62 -12.06
CA ILE A 183 44.92 10.69 -12.16
C ILE A 183 45.41 10.36 -10.75
N SER A 184 45.32 9.09 -10.38
CA SER A 184 45.75 8.53 -9.10
C SER A 184 45.99 7.02 -9.21
N LEU A 185 46.77 6.47 -8.28
CA LEU A 185 47.05 5.02 -8.24
C LEU A 185 45.78 4.16 -8.12
N ASP A 186 44.73 4.71 -7.51
CA ASP A 186 43.45 4.08 -7.21
C ASP A 186 42.30 4.54 -8.14
N GLN A 187 42.56 5.27 -9.23
CA GLN A 187 41.55 5.61 -10.23
C GLN A 187 42.08 5.54 -11.65
N MET A 188 42.55 6.65 -12.21
CA MET A 188 43.02 6.72 -13.59
C MET A 188 44.54 6.73 -13.65
N GLN A 189 45.09 5.94 -14.56
CA GLN A 189 46.50 6.01 -14.97
C GLN A 189 46.56 6.38 -16.45
N VAL A 190 47.54 7.21 -16.82
CA VAL A 190 47.66 7.68 -18.21
C VAL A 190 49.06 7.46 -18.75
N GLY A 191 49.16 6.75 -19.88
CA GLY A 191 50.37 6.60 -20.69
C GLY A 191 50.26 7.39 -21.99
N ILE A 192 51.39 7.87 -22.51
CA ILE A 192 51.43 8.54 -23.82
C ILE A 192 52.45 7.86 -24.73
N LEU A 193 51.98 7.56 -25.93
CA LEU A 193 52.75 7.06 -27.06
C LEU A 193 52.72 8.10 -28.17
N GLN A 194 53.89 8.43 -28.70
CA GLN A 194 54.03 9.26 -29.88
C GLN A 194 54.58 8.42 -31.04
N TYR A 195 54.11 8.63 -32.26
CA TYR A 195 54.55 7.86 -33.42
C TYR A 195 54.72 8.68 -34.69
N GLY A 196 55.52 8.16 -35.63
CA GLY A 196 55.74 8.72 -36.96
C GLY A 196 56.37 7.64 -37.84
N GLU A 197 57.68 7.73 -38.08
CA GLU A 197 58.49 6.62 -38.64
C GLU A 197 58.81 5.55 -37.57
N VAL A 198 58.89 5.96 -36.30
CA VAL A 198 59.14 5.10 -35.14
C VAL A 198 58.12 5.39 -34.04
N VAL A 199 57.88 4.41 -33.18
CA VAL A 199 56.97 4.51 -32.03
C VAL A 199 57.79 4.75 -30.77
N VAL A 200 57.44 5.77 -29.99
CA VAL A 200 58.14 6.19 -28.76
C VAL A 200 57.15 6.29 -27.61
N HIS A 201 57.47 5.65 -26.49
CA HIS A 201 56.76 5.89 -25.24
C HIS A 201 57.28 7.17 -24.60
N GLU A 202 56.48 8.24 -24.60
CA GLU A 202 56.80 9.47 -23.86
C GLU A 202 56.78 9.18 -22.36
N TRP A 203 55.81 8.36 -21.91
CA TRP A 203 55.79 7.72 -20.60
C TRP A 203 54.78 6.56 -20.53
N SER A 204 54.92 5.75 -19.49
CA SER A 204 54.09 4.57 -19.17
C SER A 204 53.04 4.89 -18.09
N LEU A 205 52.06 4.01 -17.93
CA LEU A 205 50.93 4.19 -16.98
C LEU A 205 51.36 4.38 -15.52
N LYS A 206 52.51 3.80 -15.14
CA LYS A 206 53.07 3.87 -13.77
C LYS A 206 53.94 5.10 -13.49
N ASP A 207 54.31 5.89 -14.50
CA ASP A 207 55.39 6.87 -14.37
C ASP A 207 54.97 8.13 -13.60
N TYR A 208 53.68 8.48 -13.63
CA TYR A 208 53.11 9.62 -12.93
C TYR A 208 51.90 9.22 -12.10
N GLN A 209 51.72 9.86 -10.95
CA GLN A 209 50.71 9.46 -9.96
C GLN A 209 49.67 10.54 -9.68
N THR A 210 49.83 11.74 -10.21
CA THR A 210 48.88 12.85 -9.99
C THR A 210 48.57 13.62 -11.27
N THR A 211 47.38 14.22 -11.34
CA THR A 211 46.97 15.04 -12.49
C THR A 211 47.94 16.20 -12.75
N GLN A 212 48.49 16.81 -11.70
CA GLN A 212 49.42 17.95 -11.83
C GLN A 212 50.71 17.54 -12.53
N GLU A 213 51.30 16.40 -12.15
CA GLU A 213 52.53 15.88 -12.75
C GLU A 213 52.35 15.57 -14.24
N VAL A 214 51.25 14.90 -14.60
CA VAL A 214 50.99 14.51 -16.00
C VAL A 214 50.72 15.75 -16.87
N VAL A 215 49.99 16.74 -16.38
CA VAL A 215 49.75 18.00 -17.11
C VAL A 215 51.04 18.79 -17.29
N GLU A 216 51.94 18.79 -16.32
CA GLU A 216 53.26 19.43 -16.45
C GLU A 216 54.17 18.69 -17.44
N ALA A 217 54.16 17.35 -17.40
CA ALA A 217 54.89 16.52 -18.36
C ALA A 217 54.37 16.72 -19.80
N ALA A 218 53.06 16.81 -20.00
CA ALA A 218 52.44 17.00 -21.31
C ALA A 218 52.87 18.31 -22.01
N LYS A 219 53.09 19.38 -21.25
CA LYS A 219 53.58 20.67 -21.78
C LYS A 219 55.01 20.59 -22.34
N ASN A 220 55.78 19.58 -21.92
CA ASN A 220 57.18 19.42 -22.30
C ASN A 220 57.40 18.37 -23.39
N ILE A 221 56.35 17.71 -23.90
CA ILE A 221 56.48 16.73 -24.99
C ILE A 221 56.89 17.45 -26.27
N SER A 222 58.05 17.09 -26.82
CA SER A 222 58.50 17.52 -28.14
C SER A 222 57.98 16.60 -29.24
N ARG A 223 57.69 17.18 -30.40
CA ARG A 223 57.34 16.42 -31.61
C ARG A 223 58.53 15.54 -32.05
N GLN A 224 58.30 14.26 -32.32
CA GLN A 224 59.36 13.32 -32.76
C GLN A 224 59.87 13.63 -34.17
N GLU A 225 59.02 14.23 -35.01
CA GLU A 225 59.29 14.50 -36.43
C GLU A 225 59.45 13.21 -37.27
N GLY A 226 59.01 13.25 -38.51
CA GLY A 226 59.02 12.07 -39.37
C GLY A 226 58.30 12.31 -40.69
N ARG A 227 58.69 11.60 -41.75
CA ARG A 227 58.06 11.71 -43.08
C ARG A 227 56.95 10.70 -43.31
N GLU A 228 56.85 9.67 -42.46
CA GLU A 228 55.82 8.64 -42.51
C GLU A 228 54.91 8.73 -41.28
N THR A 229 53.72 8.16 -41.41
CA THR A 229 52.71 8.00 -40.36
C THR A 229 52.37 6.53 -40.23
N ARG A 230 53.02 5.81 -39.31
CA ARG A 230 52.84 4.35 -39.11
C ARG A 230 51.81 4.05 -38.02
N THR A 231 50.54 4.29 -38.31
CA THR A 231 49.43 4.18 -37.34
C THR A 231 49.17 2.73 -36.92
N ALA A 232 49.27 1.76 -37.83
CA ALA A 232 49.04 0.35 -37.48
C ALA A 232 50.07 -0.16 -36.47
N SER A 233 51.35 0.14 -36.71
CA SER A 233 52.44 -0.17 -35.79
C SER A 233 52.23 0.47 -34.40
N ALA A 234 51.80 1.74 -34.37
CA ALA A 234 51.56 2.46 -33.12
C ALA A 234 50.42 1.84 -32.29
N ILE A 235 49.32 1.46 -32.95
CA ILE A 235 48.19 0.76 -32.33
C ILE A 235 48.63 -0.60 -31.79
N HIS A 236 49.40 -1.36 -32.57
CA HIS A 236 49.91 -2.66 -32.13
C HIS A 236 50.81 -2.54 -30.89
N THR A 237 51.75 -1.60 -30.88
CA THR A 237 52.62 -1.34 -29.71
C THR A 237 51.82 -0.87 -28.51
N ALA A 238 50.79 -0.04 -28.71
CA ALA A 238 49.91 0.37 -27.62
C ALA A 238 49.18 -0.83 -27.00
N CYS A 239 48.63 -1.73 -27.82
CA CYS A 239 47.87 -2.90 -27.36
C CYS A 239 48.75 -3.99 -26.73
N THR A 240 49.96 -4.21 -27.25
CA THR A 240 50.86 -5.25 -26.78
C THR A 240 51.77 -4.80 -25.63
N GLU A 241 52.33 -3.58 -25.71
CA GLU A 241 53.31 -3.06 -24.76
C GLU A 241 52.73 -2.04 -23.77
N ALA A 242 52.03 -1.00 -24.23
CA ALA A 242 51.59 0.08 -23.32
C ALA A 242 50.58 -0.41 -22.28
N PHE A 243 49.70 -1.34 -22.68
CA PHE A 243 48.75 -2.01 -21.78
C PHE A 243 49.31 -3.28 -21.13
N SER A 244 50.63 -3.41 -21.01
CA SER A 244 51.30 -4.50 -20.27
C SER A 244 51.46 -4.16 -18.79
N GLU A 245 51.44 -5.18 -17.95
CA GLU A 245 51.70 -5.05 -16.50
C GLU A 245 53.09 -4.46 -16.23
N GLU A 246 54.08 -4.79 -17.07
CA GLU A 246 55.44 -4.25 -16.98
C GLU A 246 55.46 -2.72 -17.10
N ARG A 247 54.54 -2.15 -17.89
CA ARG A 247 54.37 -0.69 -18.08
C ARG A 247 53.30 -0.07 -17.17
N GLY A 248 52.79 -0.84 -16.21
CA GLY A 248 51.88 -0.34 -15.18
C GLY A 248 50.41 -0.62 -15.41
N ALA A 249 50.03 -1.31 -16.49
CA ALA A 249 48.63 -1.67 -16.70
C ALA A 249 48.12 -2.59 -15.58
N ARG A 250 46.92 -2.30 -15.10
CA ARG A 250 46.30 -2.97 -13.95
C ARG A 250 45.35 -4.06 -14.42
N GLU A 251 45.42 -5.21 -13.76
CA GLU A 251 44.49 -6.31 -13.99
C GLU A 251 43.07 -5.89 -13.58
N GLY A 252 42.10 -6.06 -14.47
CA GLY A 252 40.70 -5.67 -14.24
C GLY A 252 40.37 -4.18 -14.46
N ALA A 253 41.34 -3.34 -14.84
CA ALA A 253 41.08 -1.95 -15.23
C ALA A 253 40.46 -1.86 -16.64
N THR A 254 39.56 -0.89 -16.85
CA THR A 254 39.03 -0.59 -18.19
C THR A 254 40.14 0.08 -19.01
N LYS A 255 40.50 -0.54 -20.13
CA LYS A 255 41.58 -0.08 -21.01
C LYS A 255 41.02 0.79 -22.13
N VAL A 256 41.43 2.05 -22.18
CA VAL A 256 40.97 3.04 -23.15
C VAL A 256 42.14 3.57 -23.96
N MET A 257 42.07 3.44 -25.28
CA MET A 257 43.03 4.01 -26.22
C MET A 257 42.42 5.24 -26.90
N ILE A 258 43.19 6.32 -27.02
CA ILE A 258 42.79 7.52 -27.76
C ILE A 258 43.80 7.75 -28.87
N VAL A 259 43.42 7.51 -30.12
CA VAL A 259 44.26 7.68 -31.30
C VAL A 259 43.99 9.06 -31.91
N VAL A 260 45.04 9.86 -32.12
CA VAL A 260 44.97 11.19 -32.73
C VAL A 260 45.93 11.24 -33.91
N THR A 261 45.42 11.53 -35.10
CA THR A 261 46.22 11.57 -36.34
C THR A 261 45.61 12.53 -37.38
N ASP A 262 46.43 13.02 -38.31
CA ASP A 262 46.03 13.92 -39.40
C ASP A 262 46.27 13.35 -40.82
N GLY A 263 46.66 12.08 -40.92
CA GLY A 263 47.03 11.45 -42.19
C GLY A 263 46.77 9.96 -42.25
N GLU A 264 46.60 9.46 -43.47
CA GLU A 264 46.48 8.02 -43.76
C GLU A 264 47.74 7.25 -43.34
N SER A 265 47.52 6.03 -42.84
CA SER A 265 48.57 5.15 -42.38
C SER A 265 49.43 4.63 -43.54
N HIS A 266 50.75 4.82 -43.44
CA HIS A 266 51.70 4.28 -44.43
C HIS A 266 51.89 2.76 -44.31
N ASP A 267 51.42 2.17 -43.21
CA ASP A 267 51.37 0.73 -42.92
C ASP A 267 49.91 0.23 -42.76
N GLY A 268 48.96 0.85 -43.48
CA GLY A 268 47.53 0.53 -43.38
C GLY A 268 47.16 -0.93 -43.70
N GLU A 269 48.00 -1.66 -44.43
CA GLU A 269 47.81 -3.10 -44.71
C GLU A 269 47.83 -3.96 -43.41
N ASP A 270 48.53 -3.49 -42.36
CA ASP A 270 48.67 -4.18 -41.08
C ASP A 270 47.63 -3.72 -40.02
N LEU A 271 46.75 -2.77 -40.38
CA LEU A 271 45.81 -2.15 -39.45
C LEU A 271 44.77 -3.15 -38.93
N GLU A 272 44.19 -3.97 -39.81
CA GLU A 272 43.23 -5.03 -39.44
C GLU A 272 43.80 -5.99 -38.38
N ALA A 273 45.04 -6.46 -38.57
CA ALA A 273 45.70 -7.36 -37.62
C ALA A 273 45.94 -6.67 -36.27
N SER A 274 46.33 -5.39 -36.30
CA SER A 274 46.58 -4.58 -35.10
C SER A 274 45.29 -4.34 -34.31
N LEU A 275 44.18 -4.06 -34.99
CA LEU A 275 42.87 -3.88 -34.37
C LEU A 275 42.30 -5.19 -33.79
N GLY A 276 42.63 -6.34 -34.41
CA GLY A 276 42.33 -7.67 -33.88
C GLY A 276 42.96 -7.88 -32.49
N GLU A 277 44.26 -7.62 -32.35
CA GLU A 277 44.97 -7.74 -31.07
C GLU A 277 44.37 -6.84 -29.98
N CYS A 278 43.98 -5.62 -30.33
CA CYS A 278 43.32 -4.71 -29.39
C CYS A 278 41.94 -5.21 -28.95
N THR A 279 41.22 -5.87 -29.85
CA THR A 279 39.88 -6.42 -29.59
C THR A 279 39.98 -7.66 -28.69
N ASP A 280 40.95 -8.54 -28.92
CA ASP A 280 41.22 -9.71 -28.08
C ASP A 280 41.59 -9.32 -26.63
N ARG A 281 42.19 -8.13 -26.46
CA ARG A 281 42.55 -7.55 -25.15
C ARG A 281 41.47 -6.67 -24.54
N ASN A 282 40.28 -6.61 -25.16
CA ASN A 282 39.13 -5.82 -24.72
C ASN A 282 39.44 -4.32 -24.51
N ILE A 283 40.22 -3.73 -25.43
CA ILE A 283 40.62 -2.32 -25.39
C ILE A 283 39.60 -1.47 -26.16
N THR A 284 38.98 -0.50 -25.47
CA THR A 284 38.07 0.48 -26.09
C THR A 284 38.88 1.57 -26.79
N ARG A 285 38.60 1.84 -28.05
CA ARG A 285 39.40 2.75 -28.90
C ARG A 285 38.56 3.95 -29.34
N TYR A 286 39.04 5.14 -29.02
CA TYR A 286 38.59 6.41 -29.58
C TYR A 286 39.53 6.83 -30.71
N ALA A 287 38.97 7.36 -31.79
CA ALA A 287 39.76 7.82 -32.93
C ALA A 287 39.38 9.25 -33.29
N ILE A 288 40.39 10.13 -33.35
CA ILE A 288 40.26 11.55 -33.66
C ILE A 288 40.98 11.84 -34.97
N ALA A 289 40.21 12.22 -35.99
CA ALA A 289 40.71 12.66 -37.30
C ALA A 289 40.93 14.18 -37.32
N VAL A 290 42.16 14.62 -37.56
CA VAL A 290 42.51 16.05 -37.68
C VAL A 290 42.62 16.43 -39.15
N LEU A 291 41.71 17.28 -39.65
CA LEU A 291 41.60 17.56 -41.10
C LEU A 291 42.48 18.73 -41.57
N GLY A 292 43.27 19.33 -40.68
CA GLY A 292 44.05 20.55 -40.97
C GLY A 292 44.99 20.40 -42.16
N HIS A 293 45.63 19.24 -42.34
CA HIS A 293 46.51 18.96 -43.48
C HIS A 293 45.76 18.95 -44.82
N TYR A 294 44.64 18.22 -44.88
CA TYR A 294 43.83 18.02 -46.08
C TYR A 294 43.17 19.32 -46.53
N ILE A 295 42.58 20.07 -45.59
CA ILE A 295 41.91 21.35 -45.89
C ILE A 295 42.91 22.38 -46.40
N ARG A 296 44.11 22.49 -45.79
CA ARG A 296 45.16 23.42 -46.25
C ARG A 296 45.67 23.12 -47.66
N ARG A 297 45.61 21.85 -48.09
CA ARG A 297 46.07 21.39 -49.42
C ARG A 297 44.94 21.19 -50.43
N GLN A 298 43.69 21.48 -50.07
CA GLN A 298 42.51 21.24 -50.90
C GLN A 298 42.40 19.78 -51.37
N GLN A 299 42.76 18.84 -50.48
CA GLN A 299 42.67 17.40 -50.72
C GLN A 299 41.37 16.85 -50.13
N ASP A 300 40.84 15.79 -50.75
CA ASP A 300 39.63 15.11 -50.31
C ASP A 300 39.94 14.18 -49.11
N PRO A 301 39.30 14.36 -47.94
CA PRO A 301 39.60 13.57 -46.75
C PRO A 301 38.79 12.26 -46.61
N GLU A 302 37.94 11.89 -47.58
CA GLU A 302 37.01 10.75 -47.43
C GLU A 302 37.71 9.40 -47.15
N THR A 303 38.82 9.11 -47.82
CA THR A 303 39.62 7.89 -47.61
C THR A 303 40.20 7.85 -46.20
N PHE A 304 40.81 8.96 -45.77
CA PHE A 304 41.32 9.15 -44.42
C PHE A 304 40.24 8.98 -43.34
N ILE A 305 39.09 9.65 -43.50
CA ILE A 305 37.98 9.56 -42.54
C ILE A 305 37.49 8.12 -42.41
N THR A 306 37.43 7.37 -43.53
CA THR A 306 37.01 5.96 -43.53
C THR A 306 38.02 5.08 -42.78
N GLU A 307 39.31 5.33 -42.94
CA GLU A 307 40.37 4.65 -42.18
C GLU A 307 40.27 4.94 -40.67
N ILE A 308 40.13 6.21 -40.27
CA ILE A 308 40.07 6.55 -38.83
C ILE A 308 38.79 6.05 -38.18
N LYS A 309 37.68 5.97 -38.91
CA LYS A 309 36.45 5.33 -38.43
C LYS A 309 36.64 3.85 -38.13
N SER A 310 37.44 3.12 -38.93
CA SER A 310 37.67 1.69 -38.69
C SER A 310 38.54 1.42 -37.45
N ILE A 311 39.35 2.40 -37.03
CA ILE A 311 40.14 2.34 -35.79
C ILE A 311 39.25 2.43 -34.55
N ALA A 312 38.20 3.24 -34.61
CA ALA A 312 37.26 3.45 -33.50
C ALA A 312 36.48 2.16 -33.16
N SER A 313 36.09 2.02 -31.89
CA SER A 313 35.22 0.92 -31.47
C SER A 313 33.77 1.12 -31.92
N ALA A 314 32.97 0.06 -31.95
CA ALA A 314 31.54 0.14 -32.27
C ALA A 314 30.68 0.55 -31.05
N PRO A 315 29.65 1.39 -31.21
CA PRO A 315 29.19 2.03 -32.45
C PRO A 315 30.03 3.28 -32.77
N GLU A 316 30.33 3.50 -34.05
CA GLU A 316 31.27 4.55 -34.51
C GLU A 316 30.87 5.95 -34.03
N GLU A 317 29.58 6.26 -33.98
CA GLU A 317 29.07 7.58 -33.58
C GLU A 317 29.47 7.97 -32.14
N LYS A 318 29.79 6.97 -31.30
CA LYS A 318 30.22 7.17 -29.91
C LYS A 318 31.73 7.36 -29.79
N TYR A 319 32.54 6.74 -30.64
CA TYR A 319 33.99 6.64 -30.46
C TYR A 319 34.83 7.37 -31.51
N PHE A 320 34.22 7.81 -32.60
CA PHE A 320 34.86 8.61 -33.65
C PHE A 320 34.58 10.10 -33.49
N PHE A 321 35.64 10.91 -33.68
CA PHE A 321 35.58 12.37 -33.74
C PHE A 321 36.37 12.87 -34.94
N ASN A 322 35.93 13.95 -35.55
CA ASN A 322 36.72 14.70 -36.51
C ASN A 322 36.77 16.18 -36.13
N VAL A 323 37.89 16.82 -36.45
CA VAL A 323 38.12 18.24 -36.20
C VAL A 323 38.66 18.91 -37.46
N THR A 324 38.34 20.18 -37.64
CA THR A 324 38.71 20.93 -38.85
C THR A 324 40.22 21.19 -38.94
N ASP A 325 40.87 21.41 -37.81
CA ASP A 325 42.31 21.67 -37.69
C ASP A 325 42.81 21.31 -36.28
N GLU A 326 44.10 21.49 -36.04
CA GLU A 326 44.76 21.19 -34.78
C GLU A 326 44.23 22.05 -33.61
N ALA A 327 43.80 23.29 -33.86
CA ALA A 327 43.27 24.16 -32.81
C ALA A 327 41.88 23.70 -32.32
N ALA A 328 41.05 23.20 -33.24
CA ALA A 328 39.73 22.65 -32.97
C ALA A 328 39.74 21.36 -32.13
N LEU A 329 40.92 20.75 -31.88
CA LEU A 329 41.05 19.66 -30.90
C LEU A 329 40.58 20.11 -29.50
N ASN A 330 40.73 21.39 -29.15
CA ASN A 330 40.27 21.89 -27.86
C ASN A 330 38.74 21.92 -27.74
N ASP A 331 38.01 21.99 -28.85
CA ASP A 331 36.54 22.05 -28.85
C ASP A 331 35.91 20.71 -28.48
N ILE A 332 36.63 19.60 -28.70
CA ILE A 332 36.15 18.25 -28.39
C ILE A 332 36.52 17.78 -26.98
N VAL A 333 37.30 18.55 -26.20
CA VAL A 333 37.80 18.12 -24.88
C VAL A 333 36.65 17.80 -23.92
N ASP A 334 35.64 18.67 -23.83
CA ASP A 334 34.49 18.44 -22.95
C ASP A 334 33.68 17.22 -23.41
N ALA A 335 33.39 17.12 -24.71
CA ALA A 335 32.62 16.01 -25.27
C ALA A 335 33.34 14.66 -25.15
N LEU A 336 34.65 14.63 -25.38
CA LEU A 336 35.47 13.42 -25.25
C LEU A 336 35.64 13.04 -23.77
N GLY A 337 35.89 14.01 -22.89
CA GLY A 337 35.94 13.80 -21.45
C GLY A 337 34.65 13.17 -20.94
N ASP A 338 33.50 13.81 -21.20
CA ASP A 338 32.18 13.31 -20.79
C ASP A 338 31.92 11.89 -21.32
N ARG A 339 32.28 11.58 -22.58
CA ARG A 339 32.11 10.22 -23.13
C ARG A 339 33.02 9.19 -22.47
N ILE A 340 34.25 9.53 -22.12
CA ILE A 340 35.15 8.64 -21.39
C ILE A 340 34.60 8.39 -19.98
N PHE A 341 34.05 9.42 -19.31
CA PHE A 341 33.39 9.24 -18.01
C PHE A 341 32.14 8.36 -18.10
N THR A 342 31.39 8.38 -19.21
CA THR A 342 30.27 7.44 -19.39
C THR A 342 30.69 5.97 -19.55
N LEU A 343 31.97 5.66 -19.80
CA LEU A 343 32.48 4.27 -19.82
C LEU A 343 32.64 3.68 -18.43
N GLU A 344 32.73 4.49 -17.36
CA GLU A 344 32.65 4.04 -15.95
C GLU A 344 31.32 3.36 -15.64
N GLY A 345 30.32 3.55 -16.50
CA GLY A 345 29.03 2.89 -16.42
C GLY A 345 28.45 2.59 -17.80
N THR A 346 29.23 2.06 -18.77
CA THR A 346 28.63 1.46 -19.99
C THR A 346 29.49 0.30 -20.52
N LEU A 347 29.19 -0.94 -20.11
CA LEU A 347 29.75 -2.13 -20.76
C LEU A 347 28.95 -2.52 -22.02
N GLY A 348 29.00 -1.70 -23.07
CA GLY A 348 28.53 -2.06 -24.41
C GLY A 348 27.01 -1.92 -24.68
N ASN A 349 26.65 -1.94 -25.98
CA ASN A 349 25.31 -1.57 -26.48
C ASN A 349 24.13 -2.43 -25.96
N ASN A 350 24.41 -3.59 -25.35
CA ASN A 350 23.41 -4.53 -24.85
C ASN A 350 23.45 -4.81 -23.33
N LYS A 351 24.33 -4.16 -22.56
CA LYS A 351 24.34 -4.28 -21.08
C LYS A 351 23.84 -2.98 -20.45
N SER A 352 23.33 -3.07 -19.22
CA SER A 352 22.91 -1.88 -18.46
C SER A 352 24.11 -0.94 -18.26
N SER A 353 23.87 0.37 -18.36
CA SER A 353 24.88 1.37 -18.02
C SER A 353 25.26 1.28 -16.55
N PHE A 354 24.25 1.30 -15.69
CA PHE A 354 24.39 1.14 -14.25
C PHE A 354 23.86 -0.24 -13.86
N HIS A 355 24.71 -1.06 -13.28
CA HIS A 355 24.32 -2.32 -12.65
C HIS A 355 23.83 -2.04 -11.22
N MET A 356 24.73 -1.82 -10.28
CA MET A 356 24.40 -1.67 -8.86
C MET A 356 24.84 -0.31 -8.28
N GLU A 357 25.49 0.52 -9.09
CA GLU A 357 26.04 1.82 -8.71
C GLU A 357 24.93 2.78 -8.23
N MET A 358 23.73 2.65 -8.80
CA MET A 358 22.55 3.44 -8.45
C MET A 358 21.49 2.59 -7.75
N SER A 359 21.85 1.48 -7.11
CA SER A 359 20.88 0.48 -6.59
C SER A 359 19.86 1.04 -5.59
N GLN A 360 20.22 2.07 -4.81
CA GLN A 360 19.38 2.69 -3.79
C GLN A 360 18.75 1.66 -2.81
N ILE A 361 19.56 0.71 -2.33
CA ILE A 361 19.13 -0.33 -1.40
C ILE A 361 18.50 0.28 -0.15
N GLY A 362 17.44 -0.37 0.33
CA GLY A 362 16.68 0.11 1.49
C GLY A 362 15.65 1.16 1.12
N PHE A 363 15.36 1.35 -0.17
CA PHE A 363 14.23 2.14 -0.63
C PHE A 363 12.91 1.63 -0.03
N SER A 364 12.79 0.31 0.06
CA SER A 364 11.80 -0.39 0.87
C SER A 364 12.43 -1.60 1.54
N THR A 365 11.86 -2.05 2.64
CA THR A 365 12.34 -3.20 3.42
C THR A 365 11.19 -4.00 4.00
N HIS A 366 11.35 -5.32 4.04
CA HIS A 366 10.42 -6.25 4.68
C HIS A 366 11.18 -7.32 5.45
N THR A 367 10.93 -7.41 6.76
CA THR A 367 11.62 -8.34 7.66
C THR A 367 10.82 -9.64 7.81
N MET A 368 11.53 -10.75 7.83
CA MET A 368 10.99 -12.10 8.01
C MET A 368 11.86 -12.86 8.99
N ASP A 369 11.38 -14.01 9.48
CA ASP A 369 12.10 -14.83 10.45
C ASP A 369 13.46 -15.35 9.95
N ASP A 370 13.62 -15.46 8.62
CA ASP A 370 14.81 -16.00 7.95
C ASP A 370 15.67 -14.94 7.26
N GLY A 371 15.39 -13.65 7.50
CA GLY A 371 16.19 -12.54 6.98
C GLY A 371 15.38 -11.30 6.59
N ILE A 372 16.02 -10.43 5.83
CA ILE A 372 15.47 -9.14 5.39
C ILE A 372 15.45 -9.11 3.88
N LEU A 373 14.31 -8.71 3.31
CA LEU A 373 14.17 -8.41 1.89
C LEU A 373 14.27 -6.89 1.71
N PHE A 374 15.16 -6.46 0.83
CA PHE A 374 15.39 -5.08 0.45
C PHE A 374 14.92 -4.84 -0.98
N GLY A 375 14.30 -3.69 -1.21
CA GLY A 375 14.06 -3.15 -2.53
C GLY A 375 15.26 -2.36 -3.05
N MET A 376 15.59 -2.52 -4.33
CA MET A 376 16.71 -1.84 -5.00
C MET A 376 16.25 -1.15 -6.29
N VAL A 377 15.54 -0.02 -6.15
CA VAL A 377 14.82 0.63 -7.26
C VAL A 377 15.67 1.10 -8.43
N GLY A 378 16.94 1.43 -8.18
CA GLY A 378 17.83 1.95 -9.22
C GLY A 378 18.82 0.92 -9.77
N ALA A 379 18.69 -0.35 -9.37
CA ALA A 379 19.47 -1.44 -9.96
C ALA A 379 19.13 -1.59 -11.46
N TYR A 380 20.14 -1.91 -12.27
CA TYR A 380 20.03 -2.21 -13.69
C TYR A 380 19.31 -1.11 -14.49
N ASP A 381 19.86 0.11 -14.47
CA ASP A 381 19.26 1.31 -15.08
C ASP A 381 17.82 1.59 -14.64
N TRP A 382 17.55 1.46 -13.34
CA TRP A 382 16.23 1.65 -12.76
C TRP A 382 15.14 0.67 -13.24
N ASP A 383 15.50 -0.45 -13.88
CA ASP A 383 14.57 -1.57 -13.97
C ASP A 383 14.20 -2.06 -12.56
N GLY A 384 15.18 -2.02 -11.66
CA GLY A 384 15.06 -2.33 -10.25
C GLY A 384 15.21 -3.82 -9.95
N GLY A 385 15.00 -4.18 -8.68
CA GLY A 385 15.06 -5.56 -8.22
C GLY A 385 14.93 -5.67 -6.71
N VAL A 386 15.33 -6.81 -6.18
CA VAL A 386 15.37 -7.07 -4.73
C VAL A 386 16.70 -7.65 -4.29
N LEU A 387 17.00 -7.54 -3.00
CA LEU A 387 18.11 -8.22 -2.35
C LEU A 387 17.59 -8.91 -1.10
N LYS A 388 17.94 -10.18 -0.89
CA LYS A 388 17.65 -10.87 0.37
C LYS A 388 18.92 -11.04 1.18
N GLU A 389 18.91 -10.60 2.43
CA GLU A 389 19.98 -10.84 3.39
C GLU A 389 19.47 -11.80 4.47
N GLY A 390 20.12 -12.94 4.64
CA GLY A 390 19.78 -13.92 5.68
C GLY A 390 21.01 -14.46 6.38
N SER A 391 20.81 -15.41 7.30
CA SER A 391 21.90 -16.05 8.06
C SER A 391 22.95 -16.74 7.18
N ASN A 392 22.55 -17.16 5.98
CA ASN A 392 23.39 -17.90 5.04
C ASN A 392 24.11 -16.99 4.03
N GLY A 393 24.00 -15.67 4.20
CA GLY A 393 24.60 -14.66 3.33
C GLY A 393 23.56 -13.87 2.53
N GLN A 394 24.07 -13.11 1.56
CA GLN A 394 23.28 -12.24 0.70
C GLN A 394 22.97 -12.92 -0.63
N ILE A 395 21.74 -12.73 -1.10
CA ILE A 395 21.24 -13.22 -2.37
C ILE A 395 20.78 -12.01 -3.18
N ILE A 396 21.47 -11.75 -4.28
CA ILE A 396 21.15 -10.68 -5.23
C ILE A 396 20.83 -11.35 -6.56
N PRO A 397 19.54 -11.41 -6.96
CA PRO A 397 19.17 -11.91 -8.27
C PRO A 397 19.82 -11.08 -9.38
N PRO A 398 20.35 -11.74 -10.43
CA PRO A 398 20.80 -11.05 -11.62
C PRO A 398 19.59 -10.45 -12.36
N ARG A 399 19.81 -9.44 -13.20
CA ARG A 399 18.77 -8.81 -14.01
C ARG A 399 17.96 -9.83 -14.82
N GLU A 400 18.65 -10.80 -15.40
CA GLU A 400 18.09 -11.86 -16.27
C GLU A 400 17.06 -12.71 -15.53
N ALA A 401 17.14 -12.82 -14.20
CA ALA A 401 16.18 -13.57 -13.40
C ALA A 401 14.75 -12.99 -13.49
N PHE A 402 14.61 -11.71 -13.84
CA PHE A 402 13.32 -11.03 -13.99
C PHE A 402 12.90 -10.85 -15.46
N GLU A 403 13.69 -11.32 -16.43
CA GLU A 403 13.51 -10.99 -17.86
C GLU A 403 12.15 -11.44 -18.43
N SER A 404 11.58 -12.52 -17.89
CA SER A 404 10.26 -13.02 -18.29
C SER A 404 9.14 -11.99 -18.10
N GLU A 405 9.22 -11.16 -17.07
CA GLU A 405 8.23 -10.11 -16.77
C GLU A 405 8.73 -8.68 -17.06
N PHE A 406 10.06 -8.51 -17.16
CA PHE A 406 10.76 -7.25 -17.40
C PHE A 406 11.75 -7.40 -18.58
N PRO A 407 11.22 -7.49 -19.81
CA PRO A 407 12.02 -7.82 -20.98
C PRO A 407 12.91 -6.64 -21.41
N LEU A 408 14.04 -6.94 -22.07
CA LEU A 408 15.09 -5.97 -22.39
C LEU A 408 14.62 -4.81 -23.28
N GLU A 409 13.60 -5.01 -24.11
CA GLU A 409 13.03 -3.95 -24.95
C GLU A 409 12.38 -2.82 -24.14
N LEU A 410 12.08 -3.07 -22.87
CA LEU A 410 11.43 -2.12 -21.96
C LEU A 410 12.41 -1.52 -20.93
N LYS A 411 13.71 -1.81 -21.01
CA LYS A 411 14.72 -1.34 -20.04
C LYS A 411 14.72 0.18 -19.80
N ASN A 412 14.39 0.96 -20.82
CA ASN A 412 14.34 2.41 -20.73
C ASN A 412 13.08 2.95 -20.02
N HIS A 413 12.16 2.09 -19.59
CA HIS A 413 10.95 2.52 -18.88
C HIS A 413 11.21 2.83 -17.41
N ALA A 414 12.36 2.43 -16.86
CA ALA A 414 12.70 2.60 -15.45
C ALA A 414 11.57 2.09 -14.54
N ALA A 415 11.36 0.77 -14.54
CA ALA A 415 10.20 0.14 -13.92
C ALA A 415 10.12 0.31 -12.39
N TYR A 416 11.26 0.57 -11.73
CA TYR A 416 11.40 0.72 -10.28
C TYR A 416 10.95 -0.53 -9.52
N LEU A 417 11.31 -1.72 -9.99
CA LEU A 417 11.06 -2.95 -9.23
C LEU A 417 11.76 -2.86 -7.86
N GLY A 418 11.03 -3.26 -6.80
CA GLY A 418 11.51 -3.09 -5.42
C GLY A 418 11.19 -1.72 -4.83
N TYR A 419 10.34 -0.91 -5.48
CA TYR A 419 9.81 0.32 -4.85
C TYR A 419 9.08 -0.02 -3.55
N THR A 420 8.38 -1.15 -3.54
CA THR A 420 7.89 -1.83 -2.34
C THR A 420 8.31 -3.28 -2.35
N VAL A 421 8.56 -3.82 -1.16
CA VAL A 421 8.77 -5.25 -0.96
C VAL A 421 7.90 -5.74 0.19
N SER A 422 7.44 -6.98 0.11
CA SER A 422 6.69 -7.66 1.17
C SER A 422 6.80 -9.18 1.00
N SER A 423 6.06 -9.95 1.80
CA SER A 423 5.91 -11.39 1.62
C SER A 423 4.49 -11.83 1.93
N VAL A 424 4.04 -12.90 1.30
CA VAL A 424 2.76 -13.54 1.56
C VAL A 424 2.96 -15.04 1.76
N THR A 425 2.24 -15.62 2.71
CA THR A 425 2.21 -17.08 2.92
C THR A 425 0.98 -17.62 2.23
N VAL A 426 1.14 -18.50 1.23
CA VAL A 426 0.00 -19.04 0.46
C VAL A 426 -0.40 -20.45 0.90
N SER A 427 0.48 -21.16 1.59
CA SER A 427 0.21 -22.42 2.27
C SER A 427 1.28 -22.68 3.34
N ASP A 428 1.07 -23.66 4.22
CA ASP A 428 1.94 -23.99 5.38
C ASP A 428 3.43 -24.15 5.05
N LYS A 429 3.77 -24.39 3.77
CA LYS A 429 5.15 -24.63 3.32
C LYS A 429 5.64 -23.64 2.28
N LYS A 430 4.81 -22.66 1.88
CA LYS A 430 5.09 -21.81 0.73
C LYS A 430 4.87 -20.35 1.06
N ARG A 431 5.98 -19.61 1.05
CA ARG A 431 6.04 -18.15 1.15
C ARG A 431 6.49 -17.59 -0.19
N LEU A 432 5.74 -16.61 -0.69
CA LEU A 432 6.11 -15.85 -1.88
C LEU A 432 6.60 -14.47 -1.44
N TYR A 433 7.68 -14.00 -2.05
CA TYR A 433 8.09 -12.62 -1.95
C TYR A 433 7.26 -11.76 -2.91
N VAL A 434 6.98 -10.53 -2.51
CA VAL A 434 6.21 -9.57 -3.29
C VAL A 434 7.09 -8.38 -3.59
N ALA A 435 7.13 -7.94 -4.85
CA ALA A 435 7.83 -6.72 -5.24
C ALA A 435 6.98 -5.86 -6.18
N GLY A 436 6.89 -4.57 -5.86
CA GLY A 436 6.18 -3.56 -6.65
C GLY A 436 7.10 -2.83 -7.61
N ALA A 437 6.60 -2.57 -8.83
CA ALA A 437 7.26 -1.84 -9.90
C ALA A 437 6.29 -0.77 -10.46
N PRO A 438 6.03 0.33 -9.72
CA PRO A 438 4.94 1.26 -10.00
C PRO A 438 5.10 2.05 -11.30
N ARG A 439 6.29 2.05 -11.90
CA ARG A 439 6.57 2.69 -13.19
C ARG A 439 6.57 1.75 -14.38
N PHE A 440 6.42 0.45 -14.18
CA PHE A 440 6.41 -0.52 -15.28
C PHE A 440 5.35 -0.15 -16.33
N LYS A 441 5.80 0.02 -17.59
CA LYS A 441 4.96 0.50 -18.73
C LYS A 441 4.14 1.75 -18.39
N HIS A 442 4.63 2.58 -17.46
CA HIS A 442 3.94 3.75 -16.91
C HIS A 442 2.58 3.44 -16.26
N LYS A 443 2.21 2.18 -16.04
CA LYS A 443 0.95 1.77 -15.40
C LYS A 443 1.16 1.18 -14.02
N GLY A 444 2.30 0.51 -13.82
CA GLY A 444 2.64 -0.22 -12.61
C GLY A 444 2.41 -1.73 -12.73
N LYS A 445 3.16 -2.50 -11.96
CA LYS A 445 3.08 -3.96 -11.85
C LYS A 445 3.47 -4.39 -10.42
N VAL A 446 2.95 -5.51 -9.96
CA VAL A 446 3.42 -6.23 -8.77
C VAL A 446 3.70 -7.67 -9.18
N ILE A 447 4.85 -8.22 -8.77
CA ILE A 447 5.17 -9.64 -8.96
C ILE A 447 5.22 -10.38 -7.63
N LEU A 448 4.80 -11.64 -7.65
CA LEU A 448 4.92 -12.59 -6.57
C LEU A 448 5.85 -13.72 -7.04
N PHE A 449 6.88 -14.02 -6.27
CA PHE A 449 7.92 -14.93 -6.71
C PHE A 449 8.57 -15.72 -5.58
N GLU A 450 9.16 -16.86 -5.94
CA GLU A 450 10.08 -17.61 -5.10
C GLU A 450 11.52 -17.23 -5.45
N LEU A 451 12.38 -17.22 -4.44
CA LEU A 451 13.80 -16.88 -4.58
C LEU A 451 14.65 -18.09 -4.17
N SER A 452 15.45 -18.60 -5.10
CA SER A 452 16.39 -19.69 -4.83
C SER A 452 17.64 -19.19 -4.11
N SER A 453 18.37 -20.09 -3.45
CA SER A 453 19.64 -19.77 -2.79
C SER A 453 20.75 -19.33 -3.75
N GLU A 454 20.64 -19.65 -5.04
CA GLU A 454 21.58 -19.23 -6.09
C GLU A 454 21.19 -17.90 -6.74
N GLY A 455 20.09 -17.26 -6.30
CA GLY A 455 19.57 -16.01 -6.88
C GLY A 455 18.63 -16.20 -8.08
N GLY A 456 18.23 -17.44 -8.38
CA GLY A 456 17.19 -17.71 -9.37
C GLY A 456 15.82 -17.26 -8.88
N VAL A 457 15.02 -16.68 -9.76
CA VAL A 457 13.68 -16.17 -9.46
C VAL A 457 12.65 -16.97 -10.25
N ASP A 458 11.66 -17.54 -9.55
CA ASP A 458 10.49 -18.17 -10.17
C ASP A 458 9.25 -17.33 -9.91
N ILE A 459 8.71 -16.71 -10.96
CA ILE A 459 7.58 -15.79 -10.84
C ILE A 459 6.28 -16.60 -10.83
N ALA A 460 5.72 -16.76 -9.64
CA ALA A 460 4.45 -17.45 -9.44
C ALA A 460 3.26 -16.64 -10.02
N GLN A 461 3.29 -15.31 -9.90
CA GLN A 461 2.20 -14.47 -10.39
C GLN A 461 2.65 -13.03 -10.71
N ALA A 462 2.06 -12.42 -11.73
CA ALA A 462 2.23 -11.00 -12.06
C ALA A 462 0.86 -10.28 -12.11
N LEU A 463 0.74 -9.20 -11.34
CA LEU A 463 -0.45 -8.34 -11.25
C LEU A 463 -0.16 -7.01 -11.97
N ASN A 464 -0.95 -6.69 -12.99
CA ASN A 464 -0.71 -5.51 -13.84
C ASN A 464 -1.65 -4.35 -13.50
N GLY A 465 -1.12 -3.14 -13.41
CA GLY A 465 -1.89 -1.92 -13.28
C GLY A 465 -2.65 -1.57 -14.57
N GLU A 466 -3.85 -1.03 -14.42
CA GLU A 466 -4.76 -0.76 -15.55
C GLU A 466 -4.51 0.62 -16.18
N GLN A 467 -4.33 1.64 -15.33
CA GLN A 467 -4.32 3.05 -15.71
C GLN A 467 -2.89 3.62 -15.71
N ILE A 468 -2.56 4.36 -16.77
CA ILE A 468 -1.27 5.08 -16.88
C ILE A 468 -1.15 6.15 -15.78
N GLY A 469 0.04 6.28 -15.22
CA GLY A 469 0.35 7.24 -14.14
C GLY A 469 -0.26 6.87 -12.79
N SER A 470 -1.04 5.79 -12.68
CA SER A 470 -1.73 5.44 -11.42
C SER A 470 -0.78 5.03 -10.28
N TYR A 471 0.47 4.70 -10.63
CA TYR A 471 1.51 4.28 -9.71
C TYR A 471 1.15 2.97 -8.98
N TYR A 472 0.46 2.05 -9.67
CA TYR A 472 0.02 0.77 -9.14
C TYR A 472 1.18 -0.09 -8.66
N GLY A 473 1.13 -0.55 -7.40
CA GLY A 473 2.24 -1.28 -6.77
C GLY A 473 3.23 -0.38 -6.04
N SER A 474 2.84 0.85 -5.70
CA SER A 474 3.67 1.74 -4.88
C SER A 474 3.54 1.52 -3.38
N GLU A 475 2.52 0.78 -2.95
CA GLU A 475 2.33 0.27 -1.59
C GLU A 475 1.64 -1.10 -1.70
N VAL A 476 2.11 -2.09 -0.93
CA VAL A 476 1.54 -3.43 -0.91
C VAL A 476 1.42 -3.92 0.54
N CYS A 477 0.33 -4.63 0.85
CA CYS A 477 0.09 -5.14 2.19
C CYS A 477 -0.56 -6.52 2.13
N GLY A 478 0.16 -7.55 2.57
CA GLY A 478 -0.40 -8.88 2.81
C GLY A 478 -1.06 -8.95 4.18
N MET A 479 -2.25 -9.52 4.28
CA MET A 479 -3.00 -9.66 5.52
C MET A 479 -3.50 -11.10 5.70
N ASP A 480 -3.13 -11.69 6.83
CA ASP A 480 -3.77 -12.86 7.44
C ASP A 480 -4.89 -12.34 8.36
N ILE A 481 -6.15 -12.48 7.92
CA ILE A 481 -7.28 -11.82 8.56
C ILE A 481 -7.80 -12.68 9.71
N ASP A 482 -7.87 -14.00 9.54
CA ASP A 482 -8.32 -14.94 10.56
C ASP A 482 -7.20 -15.48 11.47
N GLN A 483 -5.96 -15.02 11.26
CA GLN A 483 -4.77 -15.33 12.05
C GLN A 483 -4.41 -16.82 12.02
N ASN A 484 -4.64 -17.48 10.88
CA ASN A 484 -4.36 -18.91 10.69
C ASN A 484 -2.92 -19.21 10.20
N GLY A 485 -2.11 -18.17 9.92
CA GLY A 485 -0.75 -18.25 9.39
C GLY A 485 -0.65 -18.13 7.87
N ILE A 486 -1.78 -18.11 7.16
CA ILE A 486 -1.89 -17.97 5.70
C ILE A 486 -2.41 -16.57 5.37
N THR A 487 -1.83 -15.95 4.36
CA THR A 487 -2.27 -14.63 3.89
C THR A 487 -3.57 -14.77 3.08
N ASP A 488 -4.68 -14.29 3.64
CA ASP A 488 -5.99 -14.28 2.98
C ASP A 488 -6.08 -13.24 1.85
N VAL A 489 -5.54 -12.05 2.10
CA VAL A 489 -5.72 -10.87 1.25
C VAL A 489 -4.39 -10.20 0.95
N LEU A 490 -4.16 -9.87 -0.32
CA LEU A 490 -3.10 -8.98 -0.77
C LEU A 490 -3.72 -7.68 -1.27
N LEU A 491 -3.30 -6.56 -0.69
CA LEU A 491 -3.69 -5.21 -1.09
C LEU A 491 -2.60 -4.59 -1.94
N VAL A 492 -2.99 -3.95 -3.04
CA VAL A 492 -2.08 -3.21 -3.91
C VAL A 492 -2.60 -1.81 -4.16
N ALA A 493 -1.85 -0.80 -3.75
CA ALA A 493 -2.25 0.58 -3.90
C ALA A 493 -1.83 1.19 -5.24
N ALA A 494 -2.63 2.15 -5.71
CA ALA A 494 -2.40 3.03 -6.83
C ALA A 494 -2.80 4.46 -6.42
N PRO A 495 -2.00 5.14 -5.58
CA PRO A 495 -2.38 6.43 -4.99
C PRO A 495 -2.53 7.54 -6.03
N MET A 496 -1.88 7.45 -7.18
CA MET A 496 -2.00 8.44 -8.26
C MET A 496 -3.12 8.08 -9.25
N TYR A 497 -3.98 7.10 -8.93
CA TYR A 497 -5.13 6.77 -9.77
C TYR A 497 -6.03 8.00 -9.97
N LEU A 498 -6.26 8.33 -11.24
CA LEU A 498 -7.12 9.41 -11.69
C LEU A 498 -8.58 8.96 -11.68
N GLY A 499 -9.35 9.51 -10.75
CA GLY A 499 -10.79 9.34 -10.63
C GLY A 499 -11.58 10.35 -11.47
N SER A 500 -12.84 10.56 -11.08
CA SER A 500 -13.73 11.52 -11.74
C SER A 500 -13.14 12.94 -11.72
N GLY A 501 -13.21 13.65 -12.85
CA GLY A 501 -12.69 15.01 -12.97
C GLY A 501 -11.18 15.12 -13.20
N ASN A 502 -10.49 14.02 -13.55
CA ASN A 502 -9.03 13.94 -13.75
C ASN A 502 -8.24 14.34 -12.49
N LYS A 503 -8.69 13.82 -11.35
CA LYS A 503 -8.18 14.13 -10.03
C LYS A 503 -7.56 12.89 -9.42
N GLU A 504 -6.44 13.04 -8.71
CA GLU A 504 -5.68 11.93 -8.12
C GLU A 504 -6.40 11.38 -6.88
N THR A 505 -7.56 10.77 -7.06
CA THR A 505 -8.37 10.22 -5.96
C THR A 505 -7.64 9.08 -5.26
N GLY A 506 -6.81 8.33 -5.98
CA GLY A 506 -6.18 7.11 -5.49
C GLY A 506 -7.17 5.93 -5.45
N ARG A 507 -6.60 4.73 -5.29
CA ARG A 507 -7.34 3.46 -5.26
C ARG A 507 -6.49 2.39 -4.60
N VAL A 508 -7.12 1.48 -3.85
CA VAL A 508 -6.47 0.26 -3.36
C VAL A 508 -7.22 -0.94 -3.94
N TYR A 509 -6.49 -1.84 -4.59
CA TYR A 509 -7.01 -3.07 -5.18
C TYR A 509 -6.91 -4.20 -4.16
N ILE A 510 -7.97 -5.01 -4.09
CA ILE A 510 -8.07 -6.15 -3.17
C ILE A 510 -7.90 -7.42 -4.00
N TYR A 511 -6.98 -8.28 -3.58
CA TYR A 511 -6.83 -9.62 -4.13
C TYR A 511 -6.99 -10.65 -3.01
N THR A 512 -7.81 -11.67 -3.22
CA THR A 512 -8.02 -12.77 -2.26
C THR A 512 -7.32 -14.03 -2.71
N LEU A 513 -6.76 -14.78 -1.76
CA LEU A 513 -6.14 -16.06 -2.04
C LEU A 513 -7.18 -17.08 -2.52
N SER A 514 -6.91 -17.69 -3.68
CA SER A 514 -7.73 -18.77 -4.24
C SER A 514 -7.21 -20.14 -3.84
N ARG A 515 -7.99 -21.19 -4.11
CA ARG A 515 -7.58 -22.59 -3.87
C ARG A 515 -6.39 -23.04 -4.71
N GLU A 516 -6.05 -22.30 -5.76
CA GLU A 516 -4.93 -22.58 -6.65
C GLU A 516 -3.65 -21.87 -6.17
N GLU A 517 -3.62 -21.37 -4.93
CA GLU A 517 -2.52 -20.59 -4.33
C GLU A 517 -2.20 -19.27 -5.08
N LEU A 518 -3.18 -18.77 -5.85
CA LEU A 518 -3.08 -17.51 -6.60
C LEU A 518 -3.99 -16.43 -6.03
N PHE A 519 -3.56 -15.17 -6.11
CA PHE A 519 -4.34 -14.02 -5.66
C PHE A 519 -5.26 -13.50 -6.76
N VAL A 520 -6.58 -13.60 -6.57
CA VAL A 520 -7.58 -13.20 -7.57
C VAL A 520 -8.25 -11.88 -7.21
N PRO A 521 -8.58 -11.00 -8.19
CA PRO A 521 -9.19 -9.70 -7.90
C PRO A 521 -10.54 -9.85 -7.18
N ASN A 522 -10.71 -9.13 -6.06
CA ASN A 522 -11.93 -9.11 -5.25
C ASN A 522 -12.45 -7.68 -4.99
N GLY A 523 -12.21 -6.77 -5.94
CA GLY A 523 -12.71 -5.40 -5.89
C GLY A 523 -11.68 -4.38 -5.43
N THR A 524 -12.15 -3.21 -4.99
CA THR A 524 -11.31 -2.03 -4.74
C THR A 524 -11.85 -1.21 -3.58
N LEU A 525 -10.96 -0.66 -2.76
CA LEU A 525 -11.26 0.41 -1.80
C LEU A 525 -11.01 1.79 -2.43
N LYS A 526 -11.79 2.78 -2.02
CA LYS A 526 -11.77 4.15 -2.55
C LYS A 526 -12.00 5.14 -1.40
N SER A 527 -11.51 6.37 -1.56
CA SER A 527 -11.86 7.51 -0.71
C SER A 527 -13.34 7.89 -0.85
N GLU A 528 -13.81 8.84 -0.03
CA GLU A 528 -15.16 9.38 -0.20
C GLU A 528 -15.38 9.98 -1.60
N ASP A 529 -16.61 9.91 -2.11
CA ASP A 529 -16.97 10.33 -3.48
C ASP A 529 -16.67 11.81 -3.78
N LYS A 530 -16.52 12.65 -2.74
CA LYS A 530 -16.24 14.08 -2.88
C LYS A 530 -14.76 14.43 -2.81
N SER A 531 -13.91 13.50 -2.38
CA SER A 531 -12.51 13.73 -2.14
C SER A 531 -11.79 14.02 -3.46
N GLN A 532 -10.98 15.09 -3.48
CA GLN A 532 -10.23 15.55 -4.64
C GLN A 532 -8.75 15.38 -4.34
N ASP A 533 -7.99 14.87 -5.30
CA ASP A 533 -6.52 14.72 -5.20
C ASP A 533 -6.07 14.03 -3.89
N ALA A 534 -6.88 13.11 -3.35
CA ALA A 534 -6.70 12.55 -2.02
C ALA A 534 -5.44 11.68 -1.86
N ARG A 535 -4.96 11.10 -2.96
CA ARG A 535 -3.93 10.05 -2.99
C ARG A 535 -4.23 8.90 -2.02
N PHE A 536 -5.47 8.43 -2.03
CA PHE A 536 -5.89 7.31 -1.20
C PHE A 536 -5.08 6.04 -1.51
N GLY A 537 -4.57 5.38 -0.46
CA GLY A 537 -3.65 4.26 -0.59
C GLY A 537 -2.18 4.68 -0.59
N TYR A 538 -1.85 5.91 -0.20
CA TYR A 538 -0.45 6.35 -0.13
C TYR A 538 0.37 5.57 0.91
N ALA A 539 -0.29 5.16 2.00
CA ALA A 539 0.28 4.30 3.03
C ALA A 539 -0.77 3.25 3.44
N LEU A 540 -0.32 2.03 3.72
CA LEU A 540 -1.15 0.93 4.22
C LEU A 540 -0.52 0.39 5.52
N ALA A 541 -1.35 -0.05 6.45
CA ALA A 541 -0.88 -0.84 7.58
C ALA A 541 -1.94 -1.87 7.97
N ALA A 542 -1.52 -3.13 8.08
CA ALA A 542 -2.28 -4.13 8.80
C ALA A 542 -2.23 -3.76 10.30
N ALA A 543 -3.38 -3.50 10.87
CA ALA A 543 -3.54 -3.34 12.30
C ALA A 543 -3.98 -4.69 12.87
N PRO A 544 -3.49 -5.11 14.05
CA PRO A 544 -4.18 -6.13 14.82
C PRO A 544 -5.64 -5.74 15.04
N ASP A 545 -6.41 -6.69 15.56
CA ASP A 545 -7.84 -6.53 15.84
C ASP A 545 -8.16 -5.29 16.69
N LEU A 546 -8.66 -4.21 16.06
CA LEU A 546 -8.99 -2.94 16.73
C LEU A 546 -10.37 -2.98 17.37
N ASN A 547 -11.27 -3.87 16.90
CA ASN A 547 -12.65 -3.97 17.40
C ASN A 547 -12.89 -5.14 18.36
N HIS A 548 -11.86 -5.95 18.61
CA HIS A 548 -11.89 -7.17 19.39
C HIS A 548 -12.93 -8.18 18.87
N ASP A 549 -12.94 -8.45 17.56
CA ASP A 549 -13.77 -9.47 16.90
C ASP A 549 -13.03 -10.74 16.45
N GLY A 550 -11.71 -10.77 16.65
CA GLY A 550 -10.81 -11.85 16.28
C GLY A 550 -10.18 -11.69 14.92
N PHE A 551 -10.48 -10.62 14.16
CA PHE A 551 -9.98 -10.42 12.80
C PHE A 551 -9.02 -9.23 12.69
N THR A 552 -8.01 -9.36 11.83
CA THR A 552 -7.05 -8.30 11.54
C THR A 552 -7.72 -7.16 10.76
N ASP A 553 -7.42 -5.92 11.12
CA ASP A 553 -7.98 -4.70 10.54
C ASP A 553 -7.00 -3.99 9.60
N LEU A 554 -7.50 -3.06 8.77
CA LEU A 554 -6.70 -2.31 7.81
C LEU A 554 -6.80 -0.80 8.04
N LEU A 555 -5.64 -0.14 8.00
CA LEU A 555 -5.51 1.31 7.92
C LEU A 555 -5.08 1.75 6.52
N VAL A 556 -5.72 2.79 6.00
CA VAL A 556 -5.38 3.38 4.70
C VAL A 556 -5.19 4.89 4.81
N GLY A 557 -4.04 5.38 4.36
CA GLY A 557 -3.69 6.80 4.33
C GLY A 557 -4.11 7.52 3.05
N ALA A 558 -4.57 8.76 3.18
CA ALA A 558 -4.92 9.68 2.09
C ALA A 558 -4.40 11.09 2.41
N PRO A 559 -3.08 11.32 2.37
CA PRO A 559 -2.44 12.52 2.91
C PRO A 559 -2.80 13.82 2.19
N LEU A 560 -3.26 13.75 0.94
CA LEU A 560 -3.59 14.96 0.17
C LEU A 560 -5.08 15.32 0.24
N GLU A 561 -5.89 14.51 0.91
CA GLU A 561 -7.31 14.75 1.07
C GLU A 561 -7.60 16.03 1.88
N ASP A 562 -8.81 16.58 1.74
CA ASP A 562 -9.25 17.79 2.45
C ASP A 562 -8.33 19.01 2.23
N ASP A 563 -7.86 19.22 1.00
CA ASP A 563 -6.89 20.26 0.63
C ASP A 563 -5.56 20.13 1.40
N HIS A 564 -4.87 18.99 1.18
CA HIS A 564 -3.56 18.70 1.75
C HIS A 564 -3.56 18.59 3.30
N LYS A 565 -4.74 18.57 3.93
CA LYS A 565 -4.87 18.31 5.39
C LYS A 565 -4.64 16.83 5.71
N GLY A 566 -5.09 15.97 4.82
CA GLY A 566 -4.94 14.52 4.89
C GLY A 566 -5.98 13.83 5.75
N ALA A 567 -6.16 12.54 5.52
CA ALA A 567 -7.06 11.67 6.27
C ALA A 567 -6.51 10.25 6.39
N ILE A 568 -7.04 9.49 7.35
CA ILE A 568 -6.89 8.04 7.42
C ILE A 568 -8.26 7.36 7.47
N TYR A 569 -8.30 6.12 7.00
CA TYR A 569 -9.49 5.28 6.95
C TYR A 569 -9.22 3.96 7.67
N VAL A 570 -10.19 3.51 8.46
CA VAL A 570 -10.18 2.23 9.18
C VAL A 570 -11.18 1.29 8.53
N TYR A 571 -10.73 0.09 8.15
CA TYR A 571 -11.53 -0.97 7.57
C TYR A 571 -11.43 -2.22 8.43
N HIS A 572 -12.57 -2.89 8.64
CA HIS A 572 -12.60 -4.13 9.42
C HIS A 572 -12.39 -5.37 8.58
N GLY A 573 -11.68 -6.33 9.15
CA GLY A 573 -11.68 -7.72 8.70
C GLY A 573 -12.98 -8.43 9.08
N ASP A 574 -13.33 -9.49 8.34
CA ASP A 574 -14.39 -10.43 8.70
C ASP A 574 -14.07 -11.77 8.03
N ARG A 575 -13.77 -12.79 8.84
CA ARG A 575 -13.29 -14.11 8.36
C ARG A 575 -12.03 -13.95 7.53
N THR A 576 -12.13 -14.17 6.22
CA THR A 576 -11.00 -14.14 5.27
C THR A 576 -11.12 -12.97 4.28
N TYR A 577 -11.93 -11.94 4.58
CA TYR A 577 -12.11 -10.78 3.71
C TYR A 577 -12.12 -9.46 4.47
N ILE A 578 -11.88 -8.38 3.74
CA ILE A 578 -12.01 -7.00 4.26
C ILE A 578 -13.39 -6.46 3.89
N ILE A 579 -14.06 -5.81 4.84
CA ILE A 579 -15.32 -5.13 4.59
C ILE A 579 -15.05 -3.87 3.75
N HIS A 580 -15.65 -3.76 2.56
CA HIS A 580 -15.33 -2.69 1.60
C HIS A 580 -15.71 -1.27 2.06
N ASN A 581 -16.59 -1.13 3.04
CA ASN A 581 -16.98 0.16 3.60
C ASN A 581 -16.10 0.48 4.80
N TYR A 582 -15.46 1.64 4.79
CA TYR A 582 -14.71 2.10 5.95
C TYR A 582 -15.64 2.29 7.15
N LYS A 583 -15.10 2.04 8.34
CA LYS A 583 -15.79 2.11 9.62
C LYS A 583 -15.50 3.40 10.36
N GLN A 584 -14.30 3.95 10.12
CA GLN A 584 -13.95 5.28 10.56
C GLN A 584 -13.17 6.00 9.48
N ARG A 585 -13.48 7.28 9.27
CA ARG A 585 -12.63 8.22 8.55
C ARG A 585 -12.21 9.30 9.52
N ILE A 586 -10.90 9.54 9.62
CA ILE A 586 -10.32 10.52 10.54
C ILE A 586 -9.62 11.58 9.70
N SER A 587 -10.21 12.78 9.63
CA SER A 587 -9.59 13.92 8.94
C SER A 587 -8.55 14.57 9.83
N GLY A 588 -7.39 14.89 9.27
CA GLY A 588 -6.34 15.64 9.97
C GLY A 588 -6.86 16.98 10.51
N SER A 589 -7.80 17.62 9.80
CA SER A 589 -8.44 18.87 10.25
C SER A 589 -9.27 18.72 11.54
N SER A 590 -9.80 17.52 11.79
CA SER A 590 -10.56 17.22 13.01
C SER A 590 -9.67 16.98 14.22
N ILE A 591 -8.41 16.58 14.00
CA ILE A 591 -7.37 16.39 15.02
C ILE A 591 -6.74 17.73 15.37
N SER A 592 -6.25 18.46 14.36
CA SER A 592 -5.75 19.82 14.53
C SER A 592 -5.77 20.57 13.18
N PRO A 593 -6.22 21.84 13.16
CA PRO A 593 -6.28 22.63 11.94
C PRO A 593 -4.91 22.91 11.31
N SER A 594 -3.82 22.77 12.08
CA SER A 594 -2.45 23.00 11.60
C SER A 594 -1.84 21.81 10.87
N LEU A 595 -2.44 20.62 10.96
CA LEU A 595 -1.91 19.42 10.31
C LEU A 595 -1.98 19.55 8.79
N GLN A 596 -0.98 18.98 8.14
CA GLN A 596 -0.85 18.82 6.70
C GLN A 596 -0.27 17.44 6.42
N TYR A 597 -0.68 16.82 5.31
CA TYR A 597 -0.23 15.48 4.91
C TYR A 597 -0.46 14.39 5.98
N PHE A 598 -1.51 14.54 6.79
CA PHE A 598 -1.89 13.56 7.79
C PHE A 598 -2.28 12.23 7.12
N GLY A 599 -1.67 11.13 7.54
CA GLY A 599 -1.86 9.83 6.90
C GLY A 599 -0.82 9.49 5.83
N ARG A 600 0.31 10.22 5.78
CA ARG A 600 1.42 9.92 4.86
C ARG A 600 2.23 8.68 5.25
N SER A 601 2.16 8.29 6.51
CA SER A 601 2.68 7.04 7.05
C SER A 601 1.80 6.64 8.24
N VAL A 602 1.62 5.33 8.43
CA VAL A 602 0.73 4.77 9.46
C VAL A 602 1.38 3.56 10.10
N SER A 603 1.15 3.37 11.40
CA SER A 603 1.61 2.19 12.15
C SER A 603 0.61 1.91 13.29
N ALA A 604 0.19 0.66 13.44
CA ALA A 604 -0.68 0.21 14.52
C ALA A 604 -0.30 -1.23 14.89
N ARG A 605 0.48 -1.40 15.95
CA ARG A 605 1.12 -2.65 16.35
C ARG A 605 1.18 -2.81 17.86
N LEU A 606 1.26 -1.72 18.61
CA LEU A 606 1.47 -1.71 20.05
C LEU A 606 0.39 -0.87 20.75
N ASP A 607 0.05 -1.31 21.95
CA ASP A 607 -0.52 -0.43 22.98
C ASP A 607 0.60 0.51 23.43
N LEU A 608 0.44 1.83 23.21
CA LEU A 608 1.42 2.84 23.59
C LEU A 608 1.06 3.60 24.87
N ASP A 609 -0.19 3.56 25.34
CA ASP A 609 -0.63 4.31 26.53
C ASP A 609 -0.93 3.46 27.78
N GLY A 610 -0.85 2.13 27.67
CA GLY A 610 -0.93 1.18 28.77
C GLY A 610 -2.34 0.71 29.10
N ASP A 611 -3.32 0.93 28.22
CA ASP A 611 -4.72 0.55 28.43
C ASP A 611 -5.12 -0.81 27.85
N GLU A 612 -4.14 -1.60 27.38
CA GLU A 612 -4.28 -2.90 26.72
C GLU A 612 -4.98 -2.84 25.34
N LEU A 613 -5.19 -1.65 24.77
CA LEU A 613 -5.73 -1.45 23.42
C LEU A 613 -4.63 -1.00 22.46
N ILE A 614 -4.73 -1.43 21.21
CA ILE A 614 -3.77 -1.04 20.18
C ILE A 614 -3.96 0.42 19.80
N ASP A 615 -2.86 1.18 19.78
CA ASP A 615 -2.88 2.59 19.39
C ASP A 615 -2.46 2.78 17.94
N LEU A 616 -2.88 3.91 17.36
CA LEU A 616 -2.56 4.30 15.99
C LEU A 616 -1.55 5.43 15.97
N ALA A 617 -0.38 5.20 15.38
CA ALA A 617 0.59 6.22 15.04
C ALA A 617 0.44 6.67 13.58
N VAL A 618 0.39 7.98 13.36
CA VAL A 618 0.16 8.59 12.04
C VAL A 618 1.16 9.71 11.78
N GLY A 619 1.90 9.61 10.68
CA GLY A 619 2.79 10.67 10.22
C GLY A 619 2.03 11.82 9.53
N ALA A 620 2.55 13.03 9.71
CA ALA A 620 2.10 14.25 9.06
C ALA A 620 3.31 15.17 8.81
N GLN A 621 3.15 16.26 8.07
CA GLN A 621 4.26 17.17 7.84
C GLN A 621 4.66 17.93 9.12
N GLY A 622 5.89 17.71 9.60
CA GLY A 622 6.40 18.32 10.82
C GLY A 622 5.75 17.79 12.10
N ASN A 623 4.92 16.74 12.01
CA ASN A 623 4.21 16.17 13.15
C ASN A 623 4.08 14.66 13.05
N ALA A 624 3.99 13.99 14.19
CA ALA A 624 3.51 12.62 14.31
C ALA A 624 2.38 12.62 15.33
N VAL A 625 1.33 11.85 15.09
CA VAL A 625 0.11 11.84 15.92
C VAL A 625 -0.11 10.43 16.43
N LEU A 626 -0.32 10.31 17.74
CA LEU A 626 -0.80 9.09 18.37
C LEU A 626 -2.28 9.25 18.71
N LEU A 627 -3.08 8.30 18.23
CA LEU A 627 -4.51 8.21 18.49
C LEU A 627 -4.78 6.93 19.28
N SER A 628 -5.32 7.08 20.48
CA SER A 628 -5.64 5.93 21.34
C SER A 628 -6.91 5.24 20.88
N SER A 629 -6.96 3.92 21.01
CA SER A 629 -8.21 3.18 20.90
C SER A 629 -9.10 3.42 22.12
N ARG A 630 -10.39 3.05 22.01
CA ARG A 630 -11.34 3.12 23.14
C ARG A 630 -11.98 1.78 23.34
N SER A 631 -12.25 1.48 24.60
CA SER A 631 -12.95 0.26 24.98
C SER A 631 -14.33 0.16 24.32
N ILE A 632 -14.71 -1.06 23.94
CA ILE A 632 -15.97 -1.34 23.23
C ILE A 632 -16.90 -2.14 24.14
N VAL A 633 -18.15 -1.68 24.28
CA VAL A 633 -19.16 -2.35 25.10
C VAL A 633 -20.42 -2.68 24.32
N GLN A 634 -21.00 -3.83 24.65
CA GLN A 634 -22.32 -4.27 24.22
C GLN A 634 -23.31 -4.11 25.36
N ILE A 635 -24.47 -3.53 25.07
CA ILE A 635 -25.53 -3.34 26.05
C ILE A 635 -26.74 -4.14 25.60
N ASN A 636 -27.01 -5.22 26.31
CA ASN A 636 -28.19 -6.04 26.13
C ASN A 636 -29.32 -5.50 26.99
N VAL A 637 -30.49 -5.32 26.38
CA VAL A 637 -31.67 -4.82 27.08
C VAL A 637 -32.78 -5.84 26.97
N SER A 638 -33.26 -6.31 28.12
CA SER A 638 -34.50 -7.07 28.22
C SER A 638 -35.61 -6.20 28.80
N LEU A 639 -36.84 -6.41 28.31
CA LEU A 639 -38.01 -5.63 28.71
C LEU A 639 -39.15 -6.57 29.07
N SER A 640 -39.66 -6.47 30.29
CA SER A 640 -40.82 -7.22 30.80
C SER A 640 -41.90 -6.27 31.30
N PHE A 641 -43.14 -6.77 31.39
CA PHE A 641 -44.29 -6.00 31.84
C PHE A 641 -45.05 -6.78 32.90
N GLN A 642 -45.48 -6.08 33.94
CA GLN A 642 -46.32 -6.64 35.00
C GLN A 642 -47.52 -5.71 35.26
N PRO A 643 -48.77 -6.19 35.07
CA PRO A 643 -49.16 -7.47 34.46
C PRO A 643 -48.69 -7.61 32.99
N HIS A 644 -48.65 -8.84 32.48
CA HIS A 644 -48.13 -9.13 31.12
C HIS A 644 -49.09 -8.68 30.01
N SER A 645 -50.36 -8.46 30.36
CA SER A 645 -51.44 -7.97 29.52
C SER A 645 -52.20 -6.83 30.22
N ILE A 646 -52.87 -5.99 29.44
CA ILE A 646 -53.72 -4.91 29.94
C ILE A 646 -55.16 -5.44 30.02
N ASN A 647 -55.71 -5.51 31.23
CA ASN A 647 -57.13 -5.80 31.39
C ASN A 647 -57.96 -4.52 31.17
N VAL A 648 -58.87 -4.56 30.19
CA VAL A 648 -59.69 -3.40 29.81
C VAL A 648 -60.82 -3.15 30.81
N ILE A 649 -61.36 -4.21 31.43
CA ILE A 649 -62.45 -4.16 32.42
C ILE A 649 -61.91 -3.81 33.82
N GLN A 650 -60.82 -4.45 34.24
CA GLN A 650 -60.25 -4.25 35.57
C GLN A 650 -59.31 -3.05 35.58
N LYS A 651 -59.85 -1.88 35.95
CA LYS A 651 -59.04 -0.69 36.21
C LYS A 651 -58.37 -0.81 37.58
N THR A 652 -57.05 -1.06 37.57
CA THR A 652 -56.27 -1.37 38.77
C THR A 652 -55.88 -0.14 39.59
N CYS A 653 -56.07 1.07 39.07
CA CYS A 653 -55.67 2.31 39.75
C CYS A 653 -56.45 3.54 39.27
N GLN A 654 -56.35 4.65 40.02
CA GLN A 654 -56.79 5.97 39.59
C GLN A 654 -55.59 6.90 39.37
N ARG A 655 -55.56 7.58 38.22
CA ARG A 655 -54.53 8.56 37.83
C ARG A 655 -55.20 9.78 37.20
N GLY A 656 -54.91 10.98 37.72
CA GLY A 656 -55.53 12.21 37.22
C GLY A 656 -57.06 12.25 37.33
N GLY A 657 -57.64 11.56 38.32
CA GLY A 657 -59.10 11.47 38.52
C GLY A 657 -59.84 10.54 37.56
N ARG A 658 -59.12 9.72 36.77
CA ARG A 658 -59.69 8.72 35.86
C ARG A 658 -59.27 7.31 36.26
N ASP A 659 -60.18 6.36 36.15
CA ASP A 659 -59.87 4.94 36.29
C ASP A 659 -58.95 4.51 35.14
N SER A 660 -57.83 3.88 35.48
CA SER A 660 -56.76 3.51 34.55
C SER A 660 -56.26 2.10 34.83
N ALA A 661 -55.70 1.45 33.81
CA ALA A 661 -54.95 0.21 34.02
C ALA A 661 -53.48 0.59 34.29
N CYS A 662 -52.99 0.31 35.49
CA CYS A 662 -51.59 0.53 35.87
C CYS A 662 -50.75 -0.70 35.53
N LEU A 663 -49.60 -0.45 34.93
CA LEU A 663 -48.61 -1.46 34.57
C LEU A 663 -47.22 -0.99 34.99
N MET A 664 -46.34 -1.96 35.19
CA MET A 664 -44.93 -1.73 35.46
C MET A 664 -44.12 -2.33 34.32
N ALA A 665 -43.35 -1.51 33.63
CA ALA A 665 -42.35 -2.00 32.68
C ALA A 665 -41.00 -2.11 33.39
N THR A 666 -40.42 -3.30 33.44
CA THR A 666 -39.06 -3.51 33.98
C THR A 666 -38.09 -3.63 32.82
N ALA A 667 -37.16 -2.67 32.73
CA ALA A 667 -36.08 -2.69 31.74
C ALA A 667 -34.79 -3.11 32.43
N CYS A 668 -34.23 -4.26 32.05
CA CYS A 668 -32.95 -4.75 32.58
C CYS A 668 -31.84 -4.57 31.54
N PHE A 669 -30.77 -3.92 31.97
CA PHE A 669 -29.59 -3.60 31.19
C PHE A 669 -28.44 -4.50 31.64
N THR A 670 -27.93 -5.33 30.73
CA THR A 670 -26.75 -6.17 30.95
C THR A 670 -25.63 -5.66 30.05
N THR A 671 -24.52 -5.24 30.66
CA THR A 671 -23.37 -4.69 29.92
C THR A 671 -22.25 -5.72 29.83
N ILE A 672 -21.76 -5.94 28.63
CA ILE A 672 -20.67 -6.86 28.31
C ILE A 672 -19.57 -6.05 27.63
N SER A 673 -18.31 -6.29 27.97
CA SER A 673 -17.16 -5.67 27.30
C SER A 673 -16.64 -6.59 26.21
N ARG A 674 -16.25 -6.02 25.07
CA ARG A 674 -15.48 -6.74 24.04
C ARG A 674 -13.98 -6.55 24.22
N SER A 675 -13.59 -5.38 24.69
CA SER A 675 -12.21 -5.03 25.00
C SER A 675 -11.85 -5.38 26.46
N PRO A 676 -10.56 -5.54 26.78
CA PRO A 676 -10.07 -5.71 28.15
C PRO A 676 -10.39 -4.52 29.08
N GLY A 677 -10.23 -4.74 30.39
CA GLY A 677 -10.37 -3.73 31.45
C GLY A 677 -11.76 -3.61 32.11
N PRO A 678 -11.83 -3.19 33.40
CA PRO A 678 -13.08 -2.94 34.11
C PRO A 678 -13.64 -1.54 33.79
N HIS A 679 -14.87 -1.48 33.26
CA HIS A 679 -15.49 -0.21 32.85
C HIS A 679 -16.85 0.02 33.53
N SER A 680 -17.17 1.29 33.81
CA SER A 680 -18.49 1.72 34.29
C SER A 680 -19.02 2.84 33.43
N ASN A 681 -20.30 2.75 33.04
CA ASN A 681 -20.91 3.63 32.07
C ASN A 681 -22.17 4.29 32.61
N ASN A 682 -22.31 5.58 32.34
CA ASN A 682 -23.57 6.29 32.54
C ASN A 682 -24.33 6.30 31.21
N LEU A 683 -25.48 5.65 31.19
CA LEU A 683 -26.42 5.66 30.07
C LEU A 683 -27.48 6.73 30.27
N TRP A 684 -27.91 7.36 29.19
CA TRP A 684 -29.20 8.03 29.12
C TRP A 684 -30.20 7.11 28.45
N VAL A 685 -31.23 6.76 29.19
CA VAL A 685 -32.34 5.94 28.70
C VAL A 685 -33.54 6.84 28.47
N SER A 686 -34.11 6.77 27.27
CA SER A 686 -35.36 7.41 26.88
C SER A 686 -36.39 6.34 26.56
N ALA A 687 -37.49 6.31 27.30
CA ALA A 687 -38.61 5.41 27.03
C ALA A 687 -39.80 6.20 26.46
N MET A 688 -40.51 5.60 25.51
CA MET A 688 -41.65 6.21 24.80
C MET A 688 -42.79 5.21 24.65
N LEU A 689 -44.00 5.66 24.98
CA LEU A 689 -45.26 4.93 24.83
C LEU A 689 -46.00 5.42 23.59
N ASP A 690 -46.61 4.49 22.84
CA ASP A 690 -47.38 4.77 21.62
C ASP A 690 -46.59 5.62 20.57
N ASP A 691 -45.32 5.26 20.37
CA ASP A 691 -44.34 5.81 19.40
C ASP A 691 -44.94 6.30 18.07
N ARG A 692 -45.90 5.55 17.51
CA ARG A 692 -46.47 5.79 16.17
C ARG A 692 -47.82 6.52 16.15
N LYS A 693 -48.36 6.93 17.31
CA LYS A 693 -49.68 7.60 17.39
C LYS A 693 -49.58 9.09 17.72
N LEU A 694 -50.47 9.87 17.13
CA LEU A 694 -50.62 11.30 17.44
C LEU A 694 -51.09 11.52 18.88
N SER A 695 -52.03 10.69 19.37
CA SER A 695 -52.52 10.71 20.76
C SER A 695 -52.05 9.46 21.50
N ALA A 696 -51.27 9.64 22.57
CA ALA A 696 -50.80 8.53 23.40
C ALA A 696 -51.91 8.03 24.32
N ARG A 697 -52.15 6.72 24.32
CA ARG A 697 -53.15 6.07 25.18
C ARG A 697 -52.58 5.73 26.57
N ALA A 698 -51.25 5.74 26.67
CA ALA A 698 -50.52 5.46 27.90
C ALA A 698 -49.52 6.57 28.22
N LEU A 699 -49.38 6.87 29.50
CA LEU A 699 -48.45 7.87 30.03
C LEU A 699 -47.63 7.28 31.17
N PHE A 700 -46.38 7.74 31.30
CA PHE A 700 -45.55 7.38 32.44
C PHE A 700 -46.05 8.09 33.71
N ASP A 701 -46.09 7.39 34.84
CA ASP A 701 -46.67 7.89 36.08
C ASP A 701 -45.93 9.10 36.63
N GLU A 702 -44.58 9.09 36.58
CA GLU A 702 -43.76 10.16 37.13
C GLU A 702 -43.82 11.46 36.32
N SER A 703 -43.83 11.37 34.99
CA SER A 703 -43.79 12.55 34.12
C SER A 703 -45.17 13.00 33.65
N SER A 704 -46.20 12.14 33.75
CA SER A 704 -47.50 12.35 33.11
C SER A 704 -47.39 12.67 31.62
N HIS A 705 -46.33 12.17 30.97
CA HIS A 705 -46.07 12.34 29.55
C HIS A 705 -45.86 10.97 28.88
N ARG A 706 -46.03 10.91 27.56
CA ARG A 706 -45.79 9.69 26.75
C ARG A 706 -44.31 9.32 26.64
N GLN A 707 -43.42 10.22 27.05
CA GLN A 707 -41.98 10.03 27.02
C GLN A 707 -41.42 10.31 28.42
N THR A 708 -40.42 9.53 28.82
CA THR A 708 -39.63 9.75 30.02
C THR A 708 -38.16 9.52 29.72
N GLN A 709 -37.28 10.22 30.42
CA GLN A 709 -35.83 10.10 30.29
C GLN A 709 -35.18 9.98 31.66
N ARG A 710 -34.24 9.05 31.81
CA ARG A 710 -33.51 8.84 33.06
C ARG A 710 -32.05 8.45 32.82
N PRO A 711 -31.12 8.94 33.65
CA PRO A 711 -29.76 8.41 33.69
C PRO A 711 -29.73 7.07 34.41
N VAL A 712 -29.00 6.10 33.85
CA VAL A 712 -28.83 4.74 34.40
C VAL A 712 -27.34 4.42 34.41
N ARG A 713 -26.75 4.10 35.57
CA ARG A 713 -25.33 3.72 35.67
C ARG A 713 -25.17 2.21 35.63
N VAL A 714 -24.66 1.69 34.53
CA VAL A 714 -24.39 0.25 34.35
C VAL A 714 -22.92 -0.05 34.54
N HIS A 715 -22.62 -1.22 35.09
CA HIS A 715 -21.27 -1.73 35.27
C HIS A 715 -21.11 -2.99 34.42
N VAL A 716 -19.94 -3.17 33.81
CA VAL A 716 -19.64 -4.37 33.03
C VAL A 716 -19.80 -5.62 33.92
N GLY A 717 -20.45 -6.66 33.38
CA GLY A 717 -20.70 -7.93 34.09
C GLY A 717 -21.88 -7.89 35.08
N GLN A 718 -22.53 -6.73 35.27
CA GLN A 718 -23.69 -6.60 36.13
C GLN A 718 -24.96 -6.34 35.31
N THR A 719 -26.09 -6.87 35.80
CA THR A 719 -27.42 -6.57 35.28
C THR A 719 -28.10 -5.56 36.19
N LEU A 720 -28.47 -4.41 35.65
CA LEU A 720 -29.22 -3.38 36.36
C LEU A 720 -30.64 -3.30 35.80
N CYS A 721 -31.64 -3.48 36.65
CA CYS A 721 -33.05 -3.35 36.27
C CYS A 721 -33.62 -2.02 36.77
N SER A 722 -34.42 -1.37 35.93
CA SER A 722 -35.15 -0.15 36.25
C SER A 722 -36.63 -0.37 35.98
N ASP A 723 -37.45 -0.06 36.97
CA ASP A 723 -38.90 -0.09 36.84
C ASP A 723 -39.41 1.26 36.33
N LEU A 724 -40.33 1.19 35.38
CA LEU A 724 -40.94 2.31 34.69
C LEU A 724 -42.46 2.16 34.83
N PRO A 725 -43.07 2.67 35.91
CA PRO A 725 -44.51 2.63 36.10
C PRO A 725 -45.21 3.51 35.06
N PHE A 726 -46.26 2.99 34.45
CA PHE A 726 -47.09 3.70 33.49
C PHE A 726 -48.55 3.27 33.62
N HIS A 727 -49.45 4.12 33.14
CA HIS A 727 -50.88 3.83 33.14
C HIS A 727 -51.46 4.03 31.75
N VAL A 728 -52.52 3.27 31.49
CA VAL A 728 -53.27 3.28 30.24
C VAL A 728 -54.66 3.84 30.52
N TYR A 729 -55.04 4.89 29.79
CA TYR A 729 -56.39 5.44 29.85
C TYR A 729 -57.38 4.57 29.08
N ASP A 730 -58.65 4.71 29.44
CA ASP A 730 -59.74 4.14 28.67
C ASP A 730 -59.82 4.78 27.28
N THR A 731 -59.67 3.99 26.21
CA THR A 731 -59.58 4.50 24.84
C THR A 731 -60.38 3.63 23.88
N ALA A 732 -61.03 4.21 22.87
CA ALA A 732 -61.82 3.45 21.89
C ALA A 732 -61.00 2.49 20.99
N ASP A 733 -59.67 2.48 21.11
CA ASP A 733 -58.77 1.71 20.27
C ASP A 733 -58.12 0.59 21.08
N TYR A 734 -58.87 -0.50 21.24
CA TYR A 734 -58.44 -1.73 21.93
C TYR A 734 -57.73 -2.72 21.00
N ILE A 735 -57.86 -2.53 19.68
CA ILE A 735 -57.37 -3.47 18.65
C ILE A 735 -55.86 -3.36 18.47
N ARG A 736 -55.28 -2.16 18.61
CA ARG A 736 -53.83 -1.95 18.41
C ARG A 736 -53.09 -2.09 19.73
N PRO A 737 -52.05 -2.94 19.84
CA PRO A 737 -51.31 -3.07 21.09
C PRO A 737 -50.57 -1.77 21.43
N ILE A 738 -50.26 -1.56 22.70
CA ILE A 738 -49.50 -0.38 23.15
C ILE A 738 -48.02 -0.65 22.89
N SER A 739 -47.39 0.18 22.06
CA SER A 739 -45.97 0.02 21.77
C SER A 739 -45.12 0.74 22.82
N PHE A 740 -44.20 0.02 23.42
CA PHE A 740 -43.17 0.54 24.30
C PHE A 740 -41.84 0.53 23.55
N SER A 741 -41.26 1.70 23.32
CA SER A 741 -39.95 1.86 22.70
C SER A 741 -38.97 2.40 23.74
N LEU A 742 -37.89 1.67 23.97
CA LEU A 742 -36.79 2.10 24.82
C LEU A 742 -35.57 2.36 23.95
N GLN A 743 -35.04 3.58 24.02
CA GLN A 743 -33.82 3.99 23.34
C GLN A 743 -32.78 4.37 24.39
N PHE A 744 -31.53 3.97 24.18
CA PHE A 744 -30.44 4.33 25.09
C PHE A 744 -29.23 4.85 24.34
N LYS A 745 -28.44 5.68 25.03
CA LYS A 745 -27.15 6.19 24.55
C LYS A 745 -26.17 6.31 25.72
N ILE A 746 -24.87 6.17 25.45
CA ILE A 746 -23.83 6.45 26.45
C ILE A 746 -23.71 7.98 26.63
N ASN A 747 -23.69 8.45 27.87
CA ASN A 747 -23.66 9.90 28.20
C ASN A 747 -22.27 10.53 27.97
N ASN A 748 -21.22 9.86 28.45
CA ASN A 748 -19.85 10.35 28.35
C ASN A 748 -19.19 9.75 27.09
N THR A 749 -19.36 10.43 25.96
CA THR A 749 -18.69 10.06 24.70
C THR A 749 -17.30 10.65 24.59
N ASP A 750 -16.84 11.43 25.56
CA ASP A 750 -15.50 12.01 25.53
C ASP A 750 -14.49 10.97 26.01
N SER A 751 -14.58 10.46 27.23
CA SER A 751 -13.53 9.61 27.85
C SER A 751 -13.96 8.18 28.21
N GLY A 752 -15.20 7.80 27.92
CA GLY A 752 -15.71 6.45 28.23
C GLY A 752 -15.55 5.45 27.07
N PRO A 753 -16.03 4.22 27.23
CA PRO A 753 -16.14 3.27 26.13
C PRO A 753 -17.14 3.74 25.08
N VAL A 754 -17.03 3.15 23.90
CA VAL A 754 -17.97 3.30 22.79
C VAL A 754 -18.89 2.09 22.70
N LEU A 755 -20.06 2.27 22.09
CA LEU A 755 -20.94 1.14 21.78
C LEU A 755 -20.37 0.37 20.60
N ASP A 756 -20.50 -0.95 20.67
CA ASP A 756 -20.16 -1.84 19.56
C ASP A 756 -20.91 -1.45 18.27
N GLU A 757 -20.22 -1.56 17.14
CA GLU A 757 -20.72 -1.13 15.85
C GLU A 757 -21.93 -1.98 15.44
N GLY A 758 -23.01 -1.33 14.97
CA GLY A 758 -24.23 -2.03 14.58
C GLY A 758 -25.04 -2.61 15.75
N TRP A 759 -24.61 -2.43 17.01
CA TRP A 759 -25.35 -2.92 18.17
C TRP A 759 -26.65 -2.13 18.38
N PRO A 760 -27.80 -2.80 18.63
CA PRO A 760 -29.09 -2.14 18.69
C PRO A 760 -29.20 -1.19 19.89
N THR A 761 -29.40 0.11 19.63
CA THR A 761 -29.63 1.14 20.67
C THR A 761 -31.10 1.38 20.97
N THR A 762 -32.00 0.66 20.28
CA THR A 762 -33.45 0.79 20.44
C THR A 762 -34.08 -0.59 20.55
N VAL A 763 -34.83 -0.81 21.63
CA VAL A 763 -35.64 -2.02 21.87
C VAL A 763 -37.11 -1.65 21.86
N LYS A 764 -37.92 -2.36 21.08
CA LYS A 764 -39.37 -2.15 21.00
C LYS A 764 -40.10 -3.42 21.40
N LYS A 765 -41.07 -3.30 22.31
CA LYS A 765 -41.98 -4.37 22.70
C LYS A 765 -43.41 -3.84 22.75
N SER A 766 -44.39 -4.71 22.57
CA SER A 766 -45.80 -4.35 22.60
C SER A 766 -46.51 -5.05 23.76
N VAL A 767 -47.41 -4.33 24.43
CA VAL A 767 -48.29 -4.90 25.46
C VAL A 767 -49.67 -5.06 24.88
N ASN A 768 -50.22 -6.27 25.02
CA ASN A 768 -51.50 -6.68 24.47
C ASN A 768 -52.63 -6.50 25.49
N CYS A 769 -53.87 -6.45 24.99
CA CYS A 769 -55.08 -6.34 25.82
C CYS A 769 -55.89 -7.64 25.68
N GLY A 770 -56.27 -8.31 26.77
CA GLY A 770 -57.11 -9.51 26.70
C GLY A 770 -57.52 -10.03 28.08
N GLU A 771 -58.69 -10.67 28.20
CA GLU A 771 -59.39 -11.02 29.46
C GLU A 771 -59.30 -12.49 29.95
N ASP A 772 -58.63 -13.43 29.27
CA ASP A 772 -58.65 -14.87 29.65
C ASP A 772 -57.32 -15.62 29.42
N ASP A 773 -56.23 -14.93 29.08
CA ASP A 773 -54.85 -15.44 29.01
C ASP A 773 -54.61 -16.68 28.11
N VAL A 774 -55.56 -17.14 27.30
CA VAL A 774 -55.36 -18.26 26.35
C VAL A 774 -56.18 -18.10 25.06
N CYS A 775 -55.54 -17.60 23.99
CA CYS A 775 -56.07 -17.69 22.62
C CYS A 775 -55.43 -18.90 21.91
N THR A 776 -56.24 -19.85 21.42
CA THR A 776 -55.73 -21.03 20.71
C THR A 776 -56.04 -20.90 19.22
N THR A 777 -55.12 -20.33 18.44
CA THR A 777 -55.23 -20.26 16.96
C THR A 777 -54.44 -21.41 16.32
N ASP A 778 -55.08 -22.27 15.54
CA ASP A 778 -54.41 -23.29 14.72
C ASP A 778 -54.40 -22.83 13.26
N LEU A 779 -53.45 -21.95 12.94
CA LEU A 779 -53.18 -21.61 11.54
C LEU A 779 -52.44 -22.79 10.90
N VAL A 780 -53.01 -23.43 9.90
CA VAL A 780 -52.36 -24.48 9.14
C VAL A 780 -51.92 -23.92 7.80
N LEU A 781 -50.60 -23.94 7.60
CA LEU A 781 -49.95 -23.50 6.37
C LEU A 781 -49.52 -24.75 5.58
N LYS A 782 -49.96 -24.83 4.33
CA LYS A 782 -49.46 -25.78 3.35
C LYS A 782 -48.90 -24.98 2.19
N ALA A 783 -47.68 -25.33 1.77
CA ALA A 783 -47.06 -24.74 0.60
C ALA A 783 -46.64 -25.86 -0.35
N HIS A 784 -47.00 -25.73 -1.62
CA HIS A 784 -46.62 -26.64 -2.67
C HIS A 784 -45.91 -25.88 -3.78
N MET A 785 -44.81 -26.42 -4.26
CA MET A 785 -44.04 -25.83 -5.36
C MET A 785 -44.38 -26.55 -6.66
N ASP A 786 -44.50 -25.79 -7.74
CA ASP A 786 -44.75 -26.31 -9.09
C ASP A 786 -43.53 -26.97 -9.76
N ILE A 787 -42.46 -27.18 -8.98
CA ILE A 787 -41.22 -27.87 -9.34
C ILE A 787 -40.94 -28.99 -8.34
N SER A 788 -40.35 -30.09 -8.82
CA SER A 788 -40.04 -31.27 -8.03
C SER A 788 -38.55 -31.32 -7.63
N GLY A 789 -38.30 -31.62 -6.35
CA GLY A 789 -36.97 -31.71 -5.75
C GLY A 789 -37.07 -32.07 -4.27
N THR A 790 -35.97 -32.50 -3.66
CA THR A 790 -35.85 -32.83 -2.23
C THR A 790 -34.51 -32.33 -1.68
N ARG A 791 -34.51 -31.87 -0.42
CA ARG A 791 -33.35 -31.26 0.25
C ARG A 791 -32.07 -32.12 0.25
N TYR A 792 -32.20 -33.44 0.15
CA TYR A 792 -31.09 -34.38 0.37
C TYR A 792 -30.77 -35.30 -0.82
N VAL A 793 -31.63 -35.39 -1.85
CA VAL A 793 -31.48 -36.41 -2.92
C VAL A 793 -31.57 -35.82 -4.33
N LYS A 794 -32.37 -34.76 -4.55
CA LYS A 794 -32.45 -34.07 -5.86
C LYS A 794 -32.66 -32.57 -5.69
N PRO A 795 -31.73 -31.68 -6.09
CA PRO A 795 -31.93 -30.25 -5.97
C PRO A 795 -33.12 -29.77 -6.80
N TYR A 796 -33.73 -28.66 -6.39
CA TYR A 796 -34.77 -27.98 -7.17
C TYR A 796 -34.11 -27.35 -8.41
N VAL A 797 -34.61 -27.68 -9.61
CA VAL A 797 -34.01 -27.24 -10.89
C VAL A 797 -35.09 -26.63 -11.80
N ILE A 798 -34.84 -25.41 -12.27
CA ILE A 798 -35.64 -24.76 -13.33
C ILE A 798 -34.89 -24.95 -14.66
N ARG A 799 -35.57 -25.48 -15.69
CA ARG A 799 -35.00 -25.73 -17.02
C ARG A 799 -35.57 -24.75 -18.05
N SER A 800 -34.73 -24.26 -18.96
CA SER A 800 -35.19 -23.52 -20.15
C SER A 800 -36.21 -24.36 -20.94
N PRO A 801 -37.38 -23.81 -21.35
CA PRO A 801 -37.73 -22.39 -21.46
C PRO A 801 -38.44 -21.78 -20.23
N ARG A 802 -38.58 -22.51 -19.12
CA ARG A 802 -39.27 -22.01 -17.91
C ARG A 802 -38.37 -20.99 -17.20
N ARG A 803 -38.83 -19.74 -17.06
CA ARG A 803 -38.10 -18.63 -16.38
C ARG A 803 -38.69 -18.23 -15.03
N ARG A 804 -39.78 -18.90 -14.61
CA ARG A 804 -40.54 -18.59 -13.41
C ARG A 804 -40.96 -19.86 -12.70
N MET A 805 -41.09 -19.76 -11.39
CA MET A 805 -41.58 -20.82 -10.51
C MET A 805 -42.77 -20.26 -9.72
N ALA A 806 -43.79 -21.07 -9.54
CA ALA A 806 -44.96 -20.76 -8.73
C ALA A 806 -44.97 -21.58 -7.42
N VAL A 807 -45.34 -20.92 -6.34
CA VAL A 807 -45.54 -21.53 -5.03
C VAL A 807 -47.00 -21.32 -4.65
N GLU A 808 -47.73 -22.42 -4.59
CA GLU A 808 -49.12 -22.43 -4.12
C GLU A 808 -49.11 -22.51 -2.59
N VAL A 809 -49.72 -21.52 -1.96
CA VAL A 809 -49.75 -21.35 -0.52
C VAL A 809 -51.20 -21.36 -0.07
N GLN A 810 -51.56 -22.36 0.73
CA GLN A 810 -52.85 -22.47 1.40
C GLN A 810 -52.66 -22.17 2.89
N LEU A 811 -53.38 -21.17 3.40
CA LEU A 811 -53.43 -20.81 4.81
C LEU A 811 -54.86 -21.00 5.32
N GLU A 812 -55.03 -21.87 6.31
CA GLU A 812 -56.30 -22.21 6.93
C GLU A 812 -56.25 -21.83 8.41
N ASN A 813 -57.30 -21.20 8.95
CA ASN A 813 -57.44 -21.02 10.40
C ASN A 813 -58.45 -22.01 10.96
N ARG A 814 -58.00 -23.00 11.75
CA ARG A 814 -58.85 -24.12 12.18
C ARG A 814 -59.57 -23.92 13.52
N LEU A 815 -59.16 -22.91 14.29
CA LEU A 815 -59.70 -22.64 15.62
C LEU A 815 -60.19 -21.19 15.70
N GLU A 816 -59.83 -20.42 16.71
CA GLU A 816 -60.36 -19.07 16.96
C GLU A 816 -59.85 -18.01 15.96
N ASN A 817 -60.48 -16.82 15.92
CA ASN A 817 -60.07 -15.73 15.04
C ASN A 817 -58.58 -15.35 15.22
N ALA A 818 -57.85 -15.18 14.11
CA ALA A 818 -56.46 -14.78 14.12
C ALA A 818 -56.31 -13.30 13.71
N TYR A 819 -55.71 -12.49 14.59
CA TYR A 819 -55.51 -11.06 14.38
C TYR A 819 -54.13 -10.75 13.78
N ASN A 820 -54.06 -9.79 12.86
CA ASN A 820 -52.82 -9.38 12.17
C ASN A 820 -52.06 -10.57 11.54
N THR A 821 -52.79 -11.53 10.98
CA THR A 821 -52.22 -12.70 10.31
C THR A 821 -51.29 -12.26 9.19
N SER A 822 -50.02 -12.68 9.27
CA SER A 822 -49.02 -12.36 8.25
C SER A 822 -48.30 -13.62 7.78
N LEU A 823 -48.08 -13.69 6.47
CA LEU A 823 -47.31 -14.72 5.82
C LEU A 823 -45.96 -14.13 5.42
N THR A 824 -44.86 -14.72 5.88
CA THR A 824 -43.53 -14.27 5.49
C THR A 824 -42.91 -15.30 4.56
N VAL A 825 -42.51 -14.85 3.38
CA VAL A 825 -41.83 -15.67 2.39
C VAL A 825 -40.37 -15.27 2.35
N HIS A 826 -39.50 -16.21 2.69
CA HIS A 826 -38.06 -16.10 2.53
C HIS A 826 -37.63 -16.89 1.31
N TYR A 827 -36.74 -16.32 0.50
CA TYR A 827 -36.20 -16.95 -0.70
C TYR A 827 -34.70 -16.61 -0.85
N SER A 828 -33.96 -17.40 -1.61
CA SER A 828 -32.51 -17.17 -1.83
C SER A 828 -32.26 -15.95 -2.72
N ARG A 829 -31.03 -15.39 -2.68
CA ARG A 829 -30.64 -14.20 -3.46
C ARG A 829 -30.78 -14.37 -4.98
N ASN A 830 -30.85 -15.61 -5.45
CA ASN A 830 -30.98 -15.95 -6.87
C ASN A 830 -32.42 -15.82 -7.39
N LEU A 831 -33.41 -15.68 -6.49
CA LEU A 831 -34.81 -15.49 -6.82
C LEU A 831 -35.26 -14.06 -6.52
N HIS A 832 -36.17 -13.51 -7.32
CA HIS A 832 -36.91 -12.31 -6.99
C HIS A 832 -38.42 -12.59 -6.98
N PHE A 833 -39.12 -11.98 -6.04
CA PHE A 833 -40.58 -12.00 -6.00
C PHE A 833 -41.14 -11.21 -7.20
N SER A 834 -41.93 -11.87 -8.06
CA SER A 834 -42.43 -11.26 -9.30
C SER A 834 -43.88 -10.80 -9.19
N SER A 835 -44.80 -11.67 -8.75
CA SER A 835 -46.22 -11.35 -8.68
C SER A 835 -46.98 -12.28 -7.74
N LEU A 836 -48.15 -11.81 -7.31
CA LEU A 836 -49.10 -12.50 -6.44
C LEU A 836 -50.46 -12.66 -7.16
N SER A 837 -51.01 -13.87 -7.20
CA SER A 837 -52.40 -14.14 -7.60
C SER A 837 -53.18 -14.90 -6.52
N ILE A 838 -54.46 -14.58 -6.35
CA ILE A 838 -55.37 -15.24 -5.38
C ILE A 838 -56.29 -16.17 -6.18
N ARG A 839 -56.36 -17.46 -5.84
CA ARG A 839 -57.03 -18.49 -6.65
C ARG A 839 -58.52 -18.64 -6.37
N GLU A 840 -58.96 -18.50 -5.11
CA GLU A 840 -60.39 -18.57 -4.75
C GLU A 840 -60.81 -17.53 -3.68
N ALA A 841 -62.07 -17.07 -3.84
CA ALA A 841 -62.90 -16.18 -3.00
C ALA A 841 -62.59 -14.67 -3.00
N ALA A 842 -63.52 -13.92 -3.60
CA ALA A 842 -63.57 -12.46 -3.78
C ALA A 842 -63.69 -11.61 -2.48
N HIS A 843 -63.29 -12.13 -1.31
CA HIS A 843 -63.50 -11.49 -0.01
C HIS A 843 -62.24 -11.29 0.84
N PHE A 844 -61.07 -11.74 0.39
CA PHE A 844 -59.81 -11.57 1.13
C PHE A 844 -58.91 -10.51 0.49
N LYS A 845 -58.39 -9.60 1.33
CA LYS A 845 -57.41 -8.59 0.92
C LYS A 845 -56.03 -8.99 1.43
N ILE A 846 -55.09 -9.17 0.50
CA ILE A 846 -53.69 -9.48 0.81
C ILE A 846 -52.81 -8.33 0.34
N GLU A 847 -52.03 -7.75 1.26
CA GLU A 847 -51.07 -6.68 0.96
C GLU A 847 -49.67 -7.12 1.36
N CYS A 848 -48.71 -7.05 0.44
CA CYS A 848 -47.34 -7.47 0.65
C CYS A 848 -46.37 -6.29 0.69
N THR A 849 -45.45 -6.34 1.64
CA THR A 849 -44.35 -5.39 1.80
C THR A 849 -43.01 -6.14 1.82
N ALA A 850 -42.01 -5.62 1.11
CA ALA A 850 -40.66 -6.17 1.18
C ALA A 850 -40.06 -5.91 2.57
N LEU A 851 -39.58 -6.96 3.25
CA LEU A 851 -38.88 -6.86 4.53
C LEU A 851 -37.36 -6.76 4.32
N SER A 852 -36.84 -7.44 3.31
CA SER A 852 -35.44 -7.39 2.87
C SER A 852 -35.34 -7.73 1.39
N ALA A 853 -34.12 -7.69 0.81
CA ALA A 853 -33.88 -8.10 -0.57
C ALA A 853 -34.28 -9.57 -0.85
N SER A 854 -34.41 -10.39 0.18
CA SER A 854 -34.65 -11.83 0.11
C SER A 854 -35.90 -12.27 0.92
N SER A 855 -36.77 -11.33 1.29
CA SER A 855 -37.99 -11.66 2.03
C SER A 855 -39.13 -10.66 1.87
N HIS A 856 -40.35 -11.18 1.81
CA HIS A 856 -41.59 -10.40 1.78
C HIS A 856 -42.51 -10.82 2.92
N SER A 857 -43.17 -9.85 3.55
CA SER A 857 -44.27 -10.09 4.49
C SER A 857 -45.58 -9.65 3.89
N CYS A 858 -46.58 -10.52 3.96
CA CYS A 858 -47.88 -10.33 3.37
C CYS A 858 -48.97 -10.44 4.43
N ASN A 859 -49.70 -9.36 4.65
CA ASN A 859 -50.84 -9.34 5.56
C ASN A 859 -52.02 -10.05 4.92
N VAL A 860 -52.63 -10.99 5.64
CA VAL A 860 -53.80 -11.75 5.20
C VAL A 860 -55.02 -11.23 5.94
N SER A 861 -55.95 -10.61 5.22
CA SER A 861 -57.26 -10.20 5.74
C SER A 861 -57.15 -9.23 6.91
N TYR A 862 -56.30 -8.22 6.78
CA TYR A 862 -56.08 -7.24 7.85
C TYR A 862 -57.40 -6.53 8.24
N PRO A 863 -57.76 -6.43 9.54
CA PRO A 863 -57.00 -6.87 10.72
C PRO A 863 -57.38 -8.26 11.28
N VAL A 864 -58.38 -8.96 10.72
CA VAL A 864 -58.92 -10.23 11.27
C VAL A 864 -59.05 -11.31 10.20
N PHE A 865 -58.40 -12.44 10.42
CA PHE A 865 -58.60 -13.68 9.66
C PHE A 865 -59.48 -14.63 10.49
N ARG A 866 -60.71 -14.90 10.03
CA ARG A 866 -61.74 -15.50 10.91
C ARG A 866 -61.52 -16.99 11.13
N SER A 867 -62.14 -17.49 12.18
CA SER A 867 -62.25 -18.92 12.46
C SER A 867 -62.83 -19.68 11.27
N HIS A 868 -62.20 -20.79 10.89
CA HIS A 868 -62.54 -21.65 9.76
C HIS A 868 -62.41 -21.03 8.36
N ASP A 869 -61.85 -19.82 8.25
CA ASP A 869 -61.50 -19.25 6.95
C ASP A 869 -60.26 -19.95 6.38
N SER A 870 -60.26 -20.17 5.06
CA SER A 870 -59.10 -20.61 4.29
C SER A 870 -58.85 -19.66 3.12
N VAL A 871 -57.58 -19.40 2.83
CA VAL A 871 -57.17 -18.61 1.66
C VAL A 871 -56.10 -19.35 0.87
N GLU A 872 -56.26 -19.35 -0.45
CA GLU A 872 -55.31 -19.95 -1.40
C GLU A 872 -54.72 -18.88 -2.32
N ARG A 873 -53.40 -18.86 -2.37
CA ARG A 873 -52.60 -17.87 -3.10
C ARG A 873 -51.52 -18.57 -3.90
N GLU A 874 -51.13 -17.97 -5.00
CA GLU A 874 -50.01 -18.40 -5.84
C GLU A 874 -48.98 -17.27 -5.93
N ASP A 875 -47.75 -17.59 -5.50
CA ASP A 875 -46.60 -16.69 -5.53
C ASP A 875 -45.68 -17.04 -6.68
N THR A 876 -45.45 -16.08 -7.57
CA THR A 876 -44.56 -16.26 -8.71
C THR A 876 -43.20 -15.62 -8.45
N PHE A 877 -42.13 -16.40 -8.60
CA PHE A 877 -40.75 -15.96 -8.50
C PHE A 877 -40.06 -15.99 -9.86
N GLY A 878 -39.25 -14.97 -10.15
CA GLY A 878 -38.38 -14.90 -11.32
C GLY A 878 -36.91 -15.11 -10.96
N ASP A 879 -36.11 -15.48 -11.95
CA ASP A 879 -34.66 -15.69 -11.83
C ASP A 879 -33.91 -14.37 -12.07
N ASN A 880 -32.93 -14.05 -11.22
CA ASN A 880 -32.07 -12.85 -11.34
C ASN A 880 -30.79 -13.10 -12.16
N SER A 881 -30.48 -14.35 -12.53
CA SER A 881 -29.28 -14.68 -13.29
C SER A 881 -29.44 -14.28 -14.77
N VAL A 882 -29.04 -13.05 -15.10
CA VAL A 882 -28.76 -12.65 -16.48
C VAL A 882 -27.43 -13.27 -16.88
N HIS A 883 -27.42 -14.57 -17.18
CA HIS A 883 -26.53 -15.23 -18.14
C HIS A 883 -26.90 -16.72 -18.26
N LEU A 884 -27.27 -17.13 -19.48
CA LEU A 884 -27.62 -18.52 -19.82
C LEU A 884 -26.46 -19.48 -19.52
N GLN A 885 -26.64 -20.34 -18.51
CA GLN A 885 -26.03 -21.67 -18.43
C GLN A 885 -27.16 -22.71 -18.30
N SER A 886 -26.94 -23.89 -18.88
CA SER A 886 -27.95 -24.88 -19.28
C SER A 886 -28.73 -25.58 -18.15
N PHE A 887 -28.51 -25.23 -16.88
CA PHE A 887 -29.30 -25.61 -15.71
C PHE A 887 -28.84 -24.80 -14.50
N VAL A 888 -29.75 -24.34 -13.65
CA VAL A 888 -29.43 -23.65 -12.37
C VAL A 888 -29.88 -24.54 -11.22
N GLN A 889 -28.96 -24.91 -10.34
CA GLN A 889 -29.23 -25.62 -9.08
C GLN A 889 -29.42 -24.60 -7.96
N TYR A 890 -30.49 -24.74 -7.19
CA TYR A 890 -30.79 -23.86 -6.05
C TYR A 890 -30.49 -24.57 -4.73
N GLU A 891 -29.89 -23.85 -3.78
CA GLU A 891 -29.89 -24.25 -2.37
C GLU A 891 -31.30 -24.03 -1.76
N PRO A 892 -31.76 -24.94 -0.88
CA PRO A 892 -33.19 -25.11 -0.58
C PRO A 892 -33.63 -24.26 0.60
N ASP A 893 -33.69 -22.94 0.43
CA ASP A 893 -34.16 -22.03 1.47
C ASP A 893 -35.34 -21.15 0.99
N LEU A 894 -36.33 -21.76 0.34
CA LEU A 894 -37.67 -21.17 0.27
C LEU A 894 -38.43 -21.56 1.54
N PHE A 895 -38.43 -20.66 2.52
CA PHE A 895 -39.19 -20.84 3.76
C PHE A 895 -40.40 -19.93 3.75
N VAL A 896 -41.58 -20.54 3.60
CA VAL A 896 -42.84 -19.87 3.92
C VAL A 896 -43.08 -20.11 5.40
N SER A 897 -42.87 -19.08 6.21
CA SER A 897 -43.21 -19.11 7.62
C SER A 897 -44.51 -18.36 7.83
N ARG A 898 -45.42 -18.96 8.61
CA ARG A 898 -46.57 -18.24 9.14
C ARG A 898 -46.11 -17.53 10.41
N TYR A 899 -46.31 -16.23 10.45
CA TYR A 899 -46.10 -15.47 11.68
C TYR A 899 -47.48 -15.01 12.15
N VAL A 900 -48.03 -15.76 13.11
CA VAL A 900 -49.04 -15.18 13.98
C VAL A 900 -48.26 -14.24 14.87
N ARG A 901 -48.41 -12.93 14.64
CA ARG A 901 -48.21 -12.03 15.78
C ARG A 901 -49.35 -12.41 16.70
N THR A 902 -49.09 -13.17 17.76
CA THR A 902 -49.99 -13.26 18.90
C THR A 902 -49.99 -11.86 19.52
N THR A 903 -50.68 -10.98 18.81
CA THR A 903 -51.41 -9.88 19.41
C THR A 903 -52.48 -10.64 20.16
N PHE A 904 -52.15 -11.03 21.39
CA PHE A 904 -53.12 -11.57 22.33
C PHE A 904 -54.27 -10.56 22.32
N LEU A 905 -55.42 -11.01 21.87
CA LEU A 905 -56.67 -10.28 21.90
C LEU A 905 -57.71 -11.37 22.08
N LEU A 906 -58.28 -11.38 23.28
CA LEU A 906 -59.74 -11.43 23.32
C LEU A 906 -60.29 -10.21 22.60
#